data_AF-A0A6M0A8Z7-F1
#
_entry.id   AF-A0A6M0A8Z7-F1
#
_cell.length_a   1.000
_cell.length_b   1.000
_cell.length_c   1.000
_cell.angle_alpha   90.00
_cell.angle_beta   90.00
_cell.angle_gamma   90.00
#
_symmetry.space_group_name_H-M   'P 1'
#
loop_
_entity.id
_entity.type
_entity.pdbx_description
1 polymer ?
#
loop_
_entity_poly.entity_id
_entity_poly.type
_entity_poly.pdbx_seq_one_letter_code
_entity_poly.pdbx_strand_id
1 'polypeptide(L)'
;MKGEKIVYEEDIQSTFAEEYQDLLNVVRFIEGFGLLFVECSPPQGTEIIEKIRQDIPQERVEVLRLDKTTYNFYNLVKELPNLAEIDVLFVTGLEYSLYQYEEEMKERGWDSNEIISISRRGVPPVLINLNQQRERFRDDFDICFVFLLPRFALDYLIKRAPDFFDWRSGLFLFPMNEEYLRQESLDVCAKDLDDYKELTRQERKYVWLRIKSLLDDERLPVKQKSNLLVIKALLDRKFKENEEAILACDEALKIQANNYEAWNNKGVALGNLERYEQALAAYEKALEIKPDFHEAWNNKGVALGNLERYEQAVAACEKALEIKPDFHEAWNNKGIALENLERYEQAVAAYEKALEIKPDYYSAWNNKGVALRKLERYEQAVAAYEKALEIKPDSHYAWNNKGNALGKLERYEQAVAAYEKALEIKPDYHYAWNGKGITLGSLERYEQAVAAYEKALEIKPDYHYAWNGKGITLGSLERHEQAVAAYEKALEIKPDYYSAWNNKGITLRKLERYEQAVAAYEKALEIKPDYYSAWNNKGIALENLERYEQAVAAYEKALEIKPDYHYAWNNKGDALRKLERYEQAVAAYEKTLEIKPDFHYAWNNKGNALRKLERYEQAIAAFDKALENQPESHYYWRNKGVALRKLERYEQAIAAFDKALENQPESHYYWRNKGVALKNLERYEEALAAYEKALEIKPNFHNALLCKGIALEKLERYEEAIATYEKVLEIKPDSHYSWLLKGIALEKLERYEEAIAAFEKFLEIQPNSHNVWNHKGIALGKLERHEQALAAFDKALEIQPDYHYAWENKGITLKILERYEEAISAFDKALEIRPYSHYAWENKGVTLKILERYEEVISAFDKALEIRPYSHYAWFCKGNALLRLKLYQQAIAAYEKAIEIKPDYYCAISNLGLVKHQIGNIGEAIENWQAVIEIDDQLVEPHLAIGVILYNKGEIKVGLSMAETALKLDKSWGDLQFLKKAFWGDKLLADAEKLLENPQIKILLSQTVEEERSKEEKIDGDSNSNQL
;
A
#
# COMPACT_ATOMS: atom_id res chain seq x y z
N MET A 1 31.07 11.92 86.02
CA MET A 1 30.51 12.07 87.39
C MET A 1 29.10 11.55 87.34
N LYS A 2 28.74 10.64 88.26
CA LYS A 2 27.41 10.04 88.35
C LYS A 2 26.40 11.17 88.62
N GLY A 3 25.39 11.31 87.77
CA GLY A 3 24.26 12.19 88.01
C GLY A 3 23.40 11.60 89.12
N GLU A 4 23.50 12.18 90.31
CA GLU A 4 22.53 11.96 91.37
C GLU A 4 21.16 12.43 90.88
N LYS A 5 20.18 11.51 90.91
CA LYS A 5 18.76 11.86 90.87
C LYS A 5 18.52 12.77 92.07
N ILE A 6 18.31 14.06 91.80
CA ILE A 6 17.62 14.94 92.73
C ILE A 6 16.21 14.37 92.83
N VAL A 7 15.93 13.71 93.95
CA VAL A 7 14.58 13.39 94.41
C VAL A 7 13.99 14.72 94.83
N TYR A 8 13.05 15.25 94.05
CA TYR A 8 12.13 16.25 94.59
C TYR A 8 11.32 15.53 95.67
N GLU A 9 11.30 16.10 96.86
CA GLU A 9 10.34 15.78 97.92
C GLU A 9 8.93 15.81 97.32
N GLU A 10 7.97 15.10 97.93
CA GLU A 10 6.56 15.18 97.56
C GLU A 10 6.07 16.63 97.69
N ASP A 11 6.27 17.43 96.65
CA ASP A 11 5.72 18.77 96.50
C ASP A 11 4.20 18.59 96.43
N ILE A 12 3.52 19.13 97.44
CA ILE A 12 2.08 19.34 97.46
C ILE A 12 1.74 20.00 96.11
N GLN A 13 1.05 19.28 95.21
CA GLN A 13 0.63 19.85 93.93
C GLN A 13 -0.23 21.08 94.22
N SER A 14 0.32 22.26 93.94
CA SER A 14 -0.41 23.52 93.99
C SER A 14 -1.65 23.39 93.13
N THR A 15 -2.79 23.87 93.61
CA THR A 15 -4.05 23.80 92.85
C THR A 15 -4.05 24.86 91.75
N PHE A 16 -4.86 24.68 90.70
CA PHE A 16 -5.05 25.69 89.65
C PHE A 16 -5.37 27.08 90.23
N ALA A 17 -6.13 27.13 91.32
CA ALA A 17 -6.50 28.38 91.98
C ALA A 17 -5.31 29.06 92.66
N GLU A 18 -4.39 28.30 93.26
CA GLU A 18 -3.18 28.82 93.92
C GLU A 18 -2.19 29.36 92.89
N GLU A 19 -1.85 28.57 91.86
CA GLU A 19 -0.96 29.00 90.77
C GLU A 19 -1.54 30.19 89.99
N TYR A 20 -2.86 30.18 89.74
CA TYR A 20 -3.55 31.32 89.12
C TYR A 20 -3.42 32.59 89.96
N GLN A 21 -3.60 32.48 91.28
CA GLN A 21 -3.50 33.63 92.17
C GLN A 21 -2.07 34.18 92.22
N ASP A 22 -1.06 33.30 92.20
CA ASP A 22 0.35 33.70 92.14
C ASP A 22 0.70 34.36 90.81
N LEU A 23 0.24 33.80 89.69
CA LEU A 23 0.36 34.43 88.37
C LEU A 23 -0.31 35.81 88.36
N LEU A 24 -1.56 35.92 88.83
CA LEU A 24 -2.30 37.18 88.90
C LEU A 24 -1.59 38.23 89.76
N ASN A 25 -1.01 37.81 90.89
CA ASN A 25 -0.23 38.70 91.76
C ASN A 25 0.99 39.24 91.01
N VAL A 26 1.76 38.38 90.35
CA VAL A 26 2.96 38.80 89.61
C VAL A 26 2.60 39.70 88.41
N VAL A 27 1.56 39.37 87.65
CA VAL A 27 1.07 40.20 86.54
C VAL A 27 0.65 41.59 87.02
N ARG A 28 0.06 41.72 88.23
CA ARG A 28 -0.33 43.02 88.81
C ARG A 28 0.85 43.87 89.30
N PHE A 29 1.97 43.24 89.70
CA PHE A 29 3.10 43.94 90.33
C PHE A 29 4.22 44.29 89.35
N ILE A 30 4.27 43.67 88.17
CA ILE A 30 5.26 44.01 87.14
C ILE A 30 4.82 45.31 86.46
N GLU A 31 5.49 46.41 86.77
CA GLU A 31 5.39 47.65 86.00
C GLU A 31 6.37 47.61 84.81
N GLY A 32 5.83 47.61 83.60
CA GLY A 32 6.60 47.63 82.35
C GLY A 32 7.05 46.26 81.85
N PHE A 33 8.27 46.17 81.31
CA PHE A 33 8.80 44.93 80.74
C PHE A 33 8.90 43.76 81.74
N GLY A 34 8.21 42.66 81.43
CA GLY A 34 8.31 41.38 82.15
C GLY A 34 8.13 40.16 81.25
N LEU A 35 8.64 39.01 81.68
CA LEU A 35 8.60 37.75 80.91
C LEU A 35 8.07 36.62 81.78
N LEU A 36 6.81 36.26 81.61
CA LEU A 36 6.18 35.16 82.34
C LEU A 36 6.01 33.96 81.40
N PHE A 37 6.50 32.81 81.83
CA PHE A 37 6.33 31.54 81.15
C PHE A 37 5.36 30.68 81.95
N VAL A 38 4.28 30.29 81.31
CA VAL A 38 3.17 29.59 81.95
C VAL A 38 3.01 28.25 81.25
N GLU A 39 3.36 27.18 81.96
CA GLU A 39 3.04 25.83 81.50
C GLU A 39 1.54 25.61 81.60
N CYS A 40 0.87 25.38 80.48
CA CYS A 40 -0.55 25.07 80.44
C CYS A 40 -0.93 24.32 79.16
N SER A 41 -2.05 23.60 79.21
CA SER A 41 -2.71 23.13 77.98
C SER A 41 -3.39 24.29 77.24
N PRO A 42 -3.63 24.20 75.92
CA PRO A 42 -4.30 25.26 75.17
C PRO A 42 -5.64 25.74 75.74
N PRO A 43 -6.54 24.87 76.27
CA PRO A 43 -7.77 25.35 76.91
C PRO A 43 -7.53 25.97 78.29
N GLN A 44 -6.59 25.47 79.11
CA GLN A 44 -6.17 26.15 80.35
C GLN A 44 -5.63 27.54 80.05
N GLY A 45 -4.82 27.68 78.99
CA GLY A 45 -4.33 28.99 78.54
C GLY A 45 -5.47 29.94 78.17
N THR A 46 -6.53 29.42 77.54
CA THR A 46 -7.74 30.21 77.23
C THR A 46 -8.46 30.64 78.51
N GLU A 47 -8.64 29.73 79.47
CA GLU A 47 -9.23 30.03 80.77
C GLU A 47 -8.40 31.07 81.55
N ILE A 48 -7.08 30.95 81.56
CA ILE A 48 -6.16 31.90 82.21
C ILE A 48 -6.29 33.30 81.59
N ILE A 49 -6.33 33.40 80.26
CA ILE A 49 -6.53 34.67 79.55
C ILE A 49 -7.86 35.31 79.95
N GLU A 50 -8.95 34.54 79.94
CA GLU A 50 -10.29 35.04 80.24
C GLU A 50 -10.41 35.52 81.67
N LYS A 51 -9.88 34.76 82.64
CA LYS A 51 -9.90 35.13 84.05
C LYS A 51 -9.02 36.36 84.31
N ILE A 52 -7.81 36.44 83.75
CA ILE A 52 -6.94 37.61 83.93
C ILE A 52 -7.59 38.87 83.36
N ARG A 53 -8.21 38.79 82.17
CA ARG A 53 -8.99 39.90 81.60
C ARG A 53 -10.11 40.41 82.52
N GLN A 54 -10.73 39.50 83.29
CA GLN A 54 -11.78 39.86 84.25
C GLN A 54 -11.22 40.43 85.56
N ASP A 55 -10.08 39.93 86.03
CA ASP A 55 -9.51 40.26 87.34
C ASP A 55 -8.60 41.51 87.34
N ILE A 56 -8.14 41.97 86.17
CA ILE A 56 -7.40 43.23 85.98
C ILE A 56 -7.99 44.09 84.85
N PRO A 57 -9.27 44.51 84.94
CA PRO A 57 -9.95 45.24 83.85
C PRO A 57 -9.36 46.63 83.57
N GLN A 58 -8.51 47.15 84.47
CA GLN A 58 -7.81 48.41 84.31
C GLN A 58 -6.57 48.32 83.39
N GLU A 59 -5.99 47.13 83.22
CA GLU A 59 -4.85 46.87 82.34
C GLU A 59 -5.36 46.45 80.96
N ARG A 60 -4.69 46.86 79.88
CA ARG A 60 -5.04 46.48 78.51
C ARG A 60 -4.36 45.16 78.14
N VAL A 61 -5.15 44.08 78.23
CA VAL A 61 -4.72 42.70 77.98
C VAL A 61 -5.01 42.24 76.55
N GLU A 62 -3.95 42.09 75.76
CA GLU A 62 -4.03 41.59 74.37
C GLU A 62 -3.52 40.15 74.23
N VAL A 63 -3.92 39.48 73.13
CA VAL A 63 -3.50 38.10 72.84
C VAL A 63 -2.91 38.01 71.44
N LEU A 64 -1.63 37.69 71.36
CA LEU A 64 -0.94 37.35 70.13
C LEU A 64 -1.00 35.83 69.87
N ARG A 65 -1.74 35.44 68.84
CA ARG A 65 -1.87 34.04 68.40
C ARG A 65 -0.91 33.77 67.24
N LEU A 66 0.08 32.91 67.48
CA LEU A 66 0.98 32.42 66.46
C LEU A 66 0.34 31.19 65.82
N ASP A 67 -0.08 31.26 64.56
CA ASP A 67 -0.80 30.19 63.86
C ASP A 67 0.04 29.49 62.77
N LYS A 68 1.26 29.98 62.56
CA LYS A 68 2.24 29.48 61.61
C LYS A 68 3.64 29.57 62.19
N THR A 69 4.57 28.89 61.54
CA THR A 69 5.98 28.95 61.92
C THR A 69 6.48 30.37 61.84
N THR A 70 6.93 30.84 62.99
CA THR A 70 7.33 32.21 63.24
C THR A 70 8.84 32.22 63.37
N TYR A 71 9.53 32.89 62.47
CA TYR A 71 10.99 32.97 62.49
C TYR A 71 11.50 34.24 63.21
N ASN A 72 10.68 35.30 63.24
CA ASN A 72 11.04 36.58 63.84
C ASN A 72 9.90 37.12 64.71
N PHE A 73 9.91 36.69 65.98
CA PHE A 73 8.87 37.07 66.94
C PHE A 73 8.93 38.57 67.30
N TYR A 74 10.14 39.14 67.37
CA TYR A 74 10.33 40.58 67.65
C TYR A 74 9.57 41.49 66.68
N ASN A 75 9.68 41.25 65.37
CA ASN A 75 8.99 42.07 64.38
C ASN A 75 7.47 41.92 64.47
N LEU A 76 6.98 40.72 64.80
CA LEU A 76 5.55 40.47 64.93
C LEU A 76 4.94 41.29 66.07
N VAL A 77 5.64 41.39 67.20
CA VAL A 77 5.24 42.25 68.32
C VAL A 77 5.32 43.72 67.94
N LYS A 78 6.41 44.15 67.27
CA LYS A 78 6.60 45.53 66.82
C LYS A 78 5.50 46.03 65.87
N GLU A 79 4.92 45.14 65.09
CA GLU A 79 3.86 45.44 64.11
C GLU A 79 2.44 45.38 64.70
N LEU A 80 2.29 45.10 66.00
CA LEU A 80 0.98 45.06 66.64
C LEU A 80 0.29 46.43 66.62
N PRO A 81 -1.01 46.48 66.29
CA PRO A 81 -1.78 47.71 66.41
C PRO A 81 -1.87 48.12 67.89
N ASN A 82 -1.77 49.42 68.16
CA ASN A 82 -1.86 50.00 69.51
C ASN A 82 -0.82 49.45 70.51
N LEU A 83 0.35 49.03 70.03
CA LEU A 83 1.43 48.47 70.85
C LEU A 83 1.78 49.33 72.09
N ALA A 84 1.77 50.67 71.96
CA ALA A 84 2.06 51.59 73.05
C ALA A 84 0.99 51.64 74.15
N GLU A 85 -0.14 50.98 73.93
CA GLU A 85 -1.27 50.90 74.86
C GLU A 85 -1.45 49.49 75.42
N ILE A 86 -0.56 48.53 75.17
CA ILE A 86 -0.70 47.16 75.68
C ILE A 86 0.10 47.03 76.96
N ASP A 87 -0.55 46.69 78.07
CA ASP A 87 0.12 46.49 79.36
C ASP A 87 0.54 45.02 79.54
N VAL A 88 -0.31 44.08 79.11
CA VAL A 88 -0.07 42.63 79.18
C VAL A 88 -0.34 41.98 77.82
N LEU A 89 0.63 41.23 77.29
CA LEU A 89 0.50 40.50 76.04
C LEU A 89 0.62 38.99 76.26
N PHE A 90 -0.48 38.27 76.12
CA PHE A 90 -0.47 36.82 76.07
C PHE A 90 0.02 36.32 74.72
N VAL A 91 0.96 35.38 74.73
CA VAL A 91 1.51 34.76 73.53
C VAL A 91 1.14 33.29 73.54
N THR A 92 0.45 32.85 72.49
CA THR A 92 0.01 31.46 72.30
C THR A 92 0.52 30.92 70.96
N GLY A 93 0.74 29.62 70.83
CA GLY A 93 1.10 28.98 69.57
C GLY A 93 2.60 29.03 69.22
N LEU A 94 3.47 29.39 70.18
CA LEU A 94 4.91 29.34 69.93
C LEU A 94 5.39 27.91 69.62
N GLU A 95 4.71 26.93 70.21
CA GLU A 95 4.92 25.49 70.01
C GLU A 95 4.80 25.03 68.55
N TYR A 96 4.04 25.74 67.69
CA TYR A 96 3.94 25.40 66.26
C TYR A 96 5.29 25.51 65.55
N SER A 97 6.07 26.54 65.92
CA SER A 97 7.38 26.81 65.32
C SER A 97 8.43 25.80 65.81
N LEU A 98 8.31 25.39 67.07
CA LEU A 98 9.18 24.38 67.67
C LEU A 98 8.90 23.00 67.11
N TYR A 99 7.62 22.66 66.91
CA TYR A 99 7.23 21.39 66.31
C TYR A 99 7.67 21.28 64.85
N GLN A 100 7.45 22.30 64.02
CA GLN A 100 7.94 22.25 62.63
C GLN A 100 9.46 22.06 62.57
N TYR A 101 10.19 22.71 63.48
CA TYR A 101 11.63 22.51 63.59
C TYR A 101 11.99 21.08 64.00
N GLU A 102 11.27 20.49 64.96
CA GLU A 102 11.48 19.10 65.39
C GLU A 102 11.30 18.12 64.22
N GLU A 103 10.26 18.29 63.41
CA GLU A 103 10.01 17.46 62.22
C GLU A 103 11.11 17.63 61.17
N GLU A 104 11.49 18.86 60.84
CA GLU A 104 12.57 19.15 59.89
C GLU A 104 13.91 18.53 60.34
N MET A 105 14.17 18.43 61.65
CA MET A 105 15.39 17.82 62.18
C MET A 105 15.30 16.29 62.22
N LYS A 106 14.13 15.71 62.52
CA LYS A 106 13.90 14.25 62.43
C LYS A 106 14.07 13.74 61.00
N GLU A 107 13.55 14.46 60.02
CA GLU A 107 13.77 14.16 58.60
C GLU A 107 15.27 14.17 58.23
N ARG A 108 16.07 14.98 58.93
CA ARG A 108 17.53 15.04 58.79
C ARG A 108 18.26 14.00 59.66
N GLY A 109 17.54 13.08 60.29
CA GLY A 109 18.06 11.94 61.04
C GLY A 109 18.47 12.23 62.49
N TRP A 110 17.94 13.29 63.11
CA TRP A 110 18.22 13.61 64.51
C TRP A 110 17.30 12.83 65.45
N ASP A 111 17.82 12.41 66.60
CA ASP A 111 17.01 11.77 67.64
C ASP A 111 16.32 12.81 68.57
N SER A 112 15.24 12.42 69.25
CA SER A 112 14.46 13.34 70.11
C SER A 112 15.26 14.01 71.22
N ASN A 113 16.30 13.34 71.75
CA ASN A 113 17.17 13.92 72.77
C ASN A 113 18.15 14.93 72.16
N GLU A 114 18.66 14.70 70.95
CA GLU A 114 19.52 15.62 70.20
C GLU A 114 18.76 16.89 69.78
N ILE A 115 17.46 16.78 69.49
CA ILE A 115 16.65 17.94 69.09
C ILE A 115 16.37 18.84 70.31
N ILE A 116 16.06 18.27 71.47
CA ILE A 116 15.67 19.03 72.68
C ILE A 116 16.90 19.51 73.49
N SER A 117 17.98 18.72 73.60
CA SER A 117 19.17 19.05 74.39
C SER A 117 20.10 20.08 73.73
N ILE A 118 20.98 20.76 74.48
CA ILE A 118 21.92 21.76 73.93
C ILE A 118 22.84 21.11 72.87
N SER A 119 22.56 21.38 71.60
CA SER A 119 23.31 20.87 70.46
C SER A 119 23.91 22.02 69.64
N ARG A 120 25.20 21.90 69.29
CA ARG A 120 25.89 22.85 68.39
C ARG A 120 25.43 22.76 66.93
N ARG A 121 24.60 21.77 66.58
CA ARG A 121 24.16 21.52 65.21
C ARG A 121 22.94 22.38 64.79
N GLY A 122 22.24 23.02 65.73
CA GLY A 122 21.05 23.83 65.42
C GLY A 122 20.17 24.14 66.63
N VAL A 123 19.46 25.27 66.55
CA VAL A 123 18.46 25.77 67.53
C VAL A 123 17.24 26.22 66.72
N PRO A 124 15.99 26.04 67.19
CA PRO A 124 14.81 26.54 66.50
C PRO A 124 14.97 28.04 66.17
N PRO A 125 14.74 28.48 64.91
CA PRO A 125 14.97 29.87 64.51
C PRO A 125 14.23 30.90 65.36
N VAL A 126 13.02 30.57 65.82
CA VAL A 126 12.24 31.43 66.71
C VAL A 126 12.94 31.70 68.03
N LEU A 127 13.60 30.68 68.60
CA LEU A 127 14.35 30.80 69.86
C LEU A 127 15.68 31.54 69.64
N ILE A 128 16.31 31.35 68.48
CA ILE A 128 17.49 32.15 68.09
C ILE A 128 17.12 33.63 68.01
N ASN A 129 16.01 33.96 67.34
CA ASN A 129 15.55 35.33 67.21
C ASN A 129 15.20 35.95 68.57
N LEU A 130 14.47 35.20 69.41
CA LEU A 130 14.20 35.61 70.79
C LEU A 130 15.51 35.91 71.53
N ASN A 131 16.50 34.99 71.50
CA ASN A 131 17.78 35.20 72.18
C ASN A 131 18.58 36.40 71.64
N GLN A 132 18.64 36.58 70.32
CA GLN A 132 19.36 37.70 69.71
C GLN A 132 18.71 39.06 69.98
N GLN A 133 17.38 39.11 70.12
CA GLN A 133 16.64 40.36 70.35
C GLN A 133 16.34 40.60 71.84
N ARG A 134 16.87 39.79 72.76
CA ARG A 134 16.56 39.85 74.20
C ARG A 134 16.68 41.25 74.81
N GLU A 135 17.83 41.90 74.64
CA GLU A 135 18.06 43.25 75.18
C GLU A 135 17.10 44.27 74.57
N ARG A 136 16.81 44.13 73.27
CA ARG A 136 15.85 44.98 72.56
C ARG A 136 14.41 44.74 72.99
N PHE A 137 14.04 43.51 73.36
CA PHE A 137 12.73 43.23 73.93
C PHE A 137 12.52 44.01 75.23
N ARG A 138 13.54 44.05 76.09
CA ARG A 138 13.52 44.84 77.32
C ARG A 138 13.47 46.34 77.07
N ASP A 139 14.26 46.82 76.11
CA ASP A 139 14.45 48.26 75.90
C ASP A 139 13.37 48.88 75.01
N ASP A 140 12.79 48.12 74.07
CA ASP A 140 11.83 48.62 73.07
C ASP A 140 10.36 48.36 73.45
N PHE A 141 10.05 47.44 74.38
CA PHE A 141 8.68 47.11 74.77
C PHE A 141 8.47 47.20 76.28
N ASP A 142 7.61 48.12 76.70
CA ASP A 142 7.21 48.29 78.09
C ASP A 142 5.98 47.42 78.42
N ILE A 143 6.09 46.10 78.18
CA ILE A 143 4.95 45.16 78.20
C ILE A 143 5.30 43.93 79.06
N CYS A 144 4.33 43.45 79.85
CA CYS A 144 4.40 42.14 80.48
C CYS A 144 4.00 41.04 79.48
N PHE A 145 4.96 40.25 78.99
CA PHE A 145 4.67 39.13 78.10
C PHE A 145 4.34 37.87 78.91
N VAL A 146 3.23 37.22 78.57
CA VAL A 146 2.82 35.94 79.18
C VAL A 146 2.79 34.85 78.12
N PHE A 147 3.83 34.03 78.07
CA PHE A 147 3.94 32.90 77.14
C PHE A 147 3.21 31.69 77.71
N LEU A 148 2.10 31.32 77.06
CA LEU A 148 1.33 30.12 77.38
C LEU A 148 1.88 28.97 76.54
N LEU A 149 2.44 27.96 77.19
CA LEU A 149 3.26 26.95 76.54
C LEU A 149 2.91 25.54 77.04
N PRO A 150 2.81 24.55 76.15
CA PRO A 150 2.80 23.15 76.58
C PRO A 150 4.18 22.74 77.13
N ARG A 151 4.22 21.71 77.98
CA ARG A 151 5.43 21.22 78.66
C ARG A 151 6.63 21.08 77.74
N PHE A 152 6.46 20.46 76.56
CA PHE A 152 7.56 20.26 75.63
C PHE A 152 8.14 21.57 75.09
N ALA A 153 7.29 22.57 74.80
CA ALA A 153 7.71 23.87 74.29
C ALA A 153 8.46 24.67 75.37
N LEU A 154 7.98 24.56 76.62
CA LEU A 154 8.67 25.09 77.78
C LEU A 154 10.05 24.44 77.96
N ASP A 155 10.16 23.11 77.82
CA ASP A 155 11.45 22.41 77.88
C ASP A 155 12.44 22.91 76.82
N TYR A 156 11.99 23.20 75.60
CA TYR A 156 12.80 23.83 74.56
C TYR A 156 13.30 25.21 74.99
N LEU A 157 12.41 26.05 75.52
CA LEU A 157 12.76 27.39 75.99
C LEU A 157 13.77 27.33 77.14
N ILE A 158 13.52 26.50 78.16
CA ILE A 158 14.42 26.33 79.31
C ILE A 158 15.81 25.85 78.84
N LYS A 159 15.88 24.88 77.93
CA LYS A 159 17.16 24.28 77.52
C LYS A 159 17.90 25.11 76.47
N ARG A 160 17.20 25.84 75.60
CA ARG A 160 17.80 26.49 74.41
C ARG A 160 17.77 28.02 74.44
N ALA A 161 16.96 28.62 75.29
CA ALA A 161 16.94 30.05 75.57
C ALA A 161 16.97 30.33 77.10
N PRO A 162 17.92 29.73 77.85
CA PRO A 162 17.98 29.88 79.31
C PRO A 162 18.16 31.34 79.76
N ASP A 163 18.75 32.19 78.91
CA ASP A 163 19.00 33.60 79.19
C ASP A 163 17.70 34.41 79.38
N PHE A 164 16.55 33.89 78.95
CA PHE A 164 15.23 34.49 79.21
C PHE A 164 14.70 34.23 80.63
N PHE A 165 15.31 33.31 81.38
CA PHE A 165 14.95 32.99 82.76
C PHE A 165 15.84 33.77 83.74
N ASP A 166 15.68 35.09 83.78
CA ASP A 166 16.40 35.99 84.69
C ASP A 166 15.51 36.48 85.86
N TRP A 167 16.02 37.39 86.71
CA TRP A 167 15.33 37.86 87.90
C TRP A 167 14.04 38.66 87.63
N ARG A 168 13.77 39.09 86.38
CA ARG A 168 12.50 39.70 85.97
C ARG A 168 11.56 38.72 85.25
N SER A 169 11.94 37.44 85.18
CA SER A 169 11.11 36.39 84.61
C SER A 169 10.38 35.59 85.69
N GLY A 170 9.21 35.05 85.35
CA GLY A 170 8.44 34.15 86.21
C GLY A 170 8.13 32.85 85.48
N LEU A 171 8.17 31.73 86.21
CA LEU A 171 7.76 30.42 85.72
C LEU A 171 6.59 29.91 86.56
N PHE A 172 5.45 29.66 85.92
CA PHE A 172 4.24 29.16 86.58
C PHE A 172 3.89 27.81 85.98
N LEU A 173 3.72 26.81 86.84
CA LEU A 173 3.52 25.43 86.43
C LEU A 173 2.11 25.02 86.82
N PHE A 174 1.15 25.24 85.91
CA PHE A 174 -0.22 24.87 86.21
C PHE A 174 -0.37 23.35 86.17
N PRO A 175 -0.85 22.71 87.25
CA PRO A 175 -1.07 21.27 87.25
C PRO A 175 -2.13 20.89 86.20
N MET A 176 -1.87 19.86 85.39
CA MET A 176 -2.96 19.04 84.87
C MET A 176 -3.45 18.16 86.01
N ASN A 177 -4.59 18.52 86.62
CA ASN A 177 -5.26 17.62 87.56
C ASN A 177 -5.83 16.40 86.77
N GLU A 178 -5.97 15.26 87.44
CA GLU A 178 -6.43 14.02 86.78
C GLU A 178 -7.83 14.18 86.14
N GLU A 179 -8.68 15.02 86.73
CA GLU A 179 -10.04 15.27 86.26
C GLU A 179 -10.07 16.03 84.93
N TYR A 180 -9.21 17.05 84.79
CA TYR A 180 -9.04 17.81 83.55
C TYR A 180 -8.38 16.96 82.46
N LEU A 181 -7.31 16.21 82.77
CA LEU A 181 -6.68 15.29 81.82
C LEU A 181 -7.69 14.27 81.27
N ARG A 182 -8.57 13.76 82.16
CA ARG A 182 -9.64 12.84 81.78
C ARG A 182 -10.73 13.53 80.94
N GLN A 183 -11.15 14.74 81.31
CA GLN A 183 -12.18 15.47 80.56
C GLN A 183 -11.69 15.90 79.17
N GLU A 184 -10.44 16.35 79.08
CA GLU A 184 -9.79 16.80 77.86
C GLU A 184 -9.58 15.66 76.86
N SER A 185 -9.09 14.51 77.36
CA SER A 185 -8.98 13.30 76.53
C SER A 185 -10.34 12.78 76.10
N LEU A 186 -11.38 12.90 76.94
CA LEU A 186 -12.75 12.57 76.56
C LEU A 186 -13.29 13.53 75.49
N ASP A 187 -13.02 14.83 75.57
CA ASP A 187 -13.45 15.81 74.54
C ASP A 187 -12.83 15.51 73.17
N VAL A 188 -11.54 15.18 73.13
CA VAL A 188 -10.90 14.74 71.88
C VAL A 188 -11.45 13.38 71.42
N CYS A 189 -11.66 12.43 72.33
CA CYS A 189 -12.20 11.12 71.94
C CYS A 189 -13.72 11.11 71.69
N ALA A 190 -14.46 12.19 72.00
CA ALA A 190 -15.92 12.24 71.90
C ALA A 190 -16.42 12.49 70.48
N LYS A 191 -15.59 13.06 69.61
CA LYS A 191 -15.91 13.28 68.20
C LYS A 191 -15.83 11.98 67.42
N ASP A 192 -16.67 11.84 66.40
CA ASP A 192 -16.57 10.70 65.49
C ASP A 192 -15.27 10.81 64.68
N LEU A 193 -14.70 9.68 64.27
CA LEU A 193 -13.51 9.65 63.43
C LEU A 193 -13.74 10.38 62.10
N ASP A 194 -15.00 10.43 61.65
CA ASP A 194 -15.42 11.17 60.46
C ASP A 194 -15.30 12.69 60.65
N ASP A 195 -15.55 13.23 61.85
CA ASP A 195 -15.41 14.68 62.12
C ASP A 195 -13.96 15.15 61.91
N TYR A 196 -12.99 14.26 62.19
CA TYR A 196 -11.57 14.52 61.96
C TYR A 196 -11.17 14.51 60.48
N LYS A 197 -11.96 13.86 59.61
CA LYS A 197 -11.69 13.81 58.17
C LYS A 197 -11.95 15.15 57.48
N GLU A 198 -12.89 15.93 58.03
CA GLU A 198 -13.37 17.22 57.50
C GLU A 198 -12.62 18.44 58.03
N LEU A 199 -11.75 18.26 59.02
CA LEU A 199 -10.94 19.35 59.57
C LEU A 199 -10.04 20.00 58.50
N THR A 200 -10.00 21.33 58.53
CA THR A 200 -9.03 22.12 57.77
C THR A 200 -7.61 21.69 58.14
N ARG A 201 -6.63 21.97 57.27
CA ARG A 201 -5.22 21.65 57.56
C ARG A 201 -4.75 22.26 58.89
N GLN A 202 -5.26 23.44 59.23
CA GLN A 202 -4.95 24.16 60.46
C GLN A 202 -5.57 23.49 61.68
N GLU A 203 -6.87 23.17 61.63
CA GLU A 203 -7.55 22.47 62.73
C GLU A 203 -6.96 21.07 62.96
N ARG A 204 -6.60 20.35 61.90
CA ARG A 204 -5.88 19.07 62.02
C ARG A 204 -4.58 19.22 62.79
N LYS A 205 -3.79 20.26 62.49
CA LYS A 205 -2.51 20.50 63.16
C LYS A 205 -2.71 20.87 64.64
N TYR A 206 -3.72 21.67 64.95
CA TYR A 206 -4.08 22.02 66.33
C TYR A 206 -4.50 20.79 67.15
N VAL A 207 -5.43 19.99 66.61
CA VAL A 207 -5.88 18.73 67.25
C VAL A 207 -4.72 17.76 67.42
N TRP A 208 -3.86 17.63 66.40
CA TRP A 208 -2.70 16.76 66.47
C TRP A 208 -1.74 17.13 67.61
N LEU A 209 -1.45 18.43 67.79
CA LEU A 209 -0.62 18.90 68.89
C LEU A 209 -1.27 18.69 70.26
N ARG A 210 -2.59 18.89 70.35
CA ARG A 210 -3.38 18.59 71.56
C ARG A 210 -3.26 17.11 71.93
N ILE A 211 -3.37 16.22 70.94
CA ILE A 211 -3.19 14.76 71.14
C ILE A 211 -1.76 14.44 71.59
N LYS A 212 -0.73 15.02 70.97
CA LYS A 212 0.67 14.81 71.38
C LYS A 212 0.88 15.17 72.85
N SER A 213 0.39 16.36 73.27
CA SER A 213 0.49 16.80 74.66
C SER A 213 -0.23 15.89 75.64
N LEU A 214 -1.35 15.27 75.26
CA LEU A 214 -2.07 14.32 76.11
C LEU A 214 -1.37 12.95 76.19
N LEU A 215 -0.70 12.52 75.12
CA LEU A 215 0.02 11.24 75.06
C LEU A 215 1.33 11.25 75.85
N ASP A 216 1.92 12.44 76.07
CA ASP A 216 3.13 12.64 76.86
C ASP A 216 2.91 12.48 78.38
N ASP A 217 1.66 12.51 78.87
CA ASP A 217 1.33 12.34 80.29
C ASP A 217 1.12 10.86 80.67
N GLU A 218 1.96 10.34 81.57
CA GLU A 218 1.93 8.93 82.00
C GLU A 218 0.66 8.56 82.79
N ARG A 219 -0.09 9.53 83.32
CA ARG A 219 -1.31 9.31 84.12
C ARG A 219 -2.56 9.10 83.25
N LEU A 220 -2.48 9.28 81.93
CA LEU A 220 -3.61 9.13 81.02
C LEU A 220 -4.12 7.67 81.05
N PRO A 221 -5.44 7.43 81.22
CA PRO A 221 -5.91 6.05 81.29
C PRO A 221 -5.74 5.32 79.96
N VAL A 222 -5.38 4.04 80.07
CA VAL A 222 -4.91 3.17 78.97
C VAL A 222 -5.87 3.14 77.77
N LYS A 223 -7.18 3.14 78.03
CA LYS A 223 -8.21 3.13 76.97
C LYS A 223 -8.24 4.44 76.18
N GLN A 224 -8.19 5.58 76.86
CA GLN A 224 -8.11 6.90 76.23
C GLN A 224 -6.81 7.02 75.42
N LYS A 225 -5.69 6.52 75.95
CA LYS A 225 -4.41 6.49 75.24
C LYS A 225 -4.50 5.74 73.91
N SER A 226 -5.12 4.55 73.89
CA SER A 226 -5.35 3.79 72.65
C SER A 226 -6.19 4.58 71.64
N ASN A 227 -7.31 5.17 72.07
CA ASN A 227 -8.18 5.95 71.19
C ASN A 227 -7.50 7.19 70.60
N LEU A 228 -6.73 7.93 71.42
CA LEU A 228 -5.96 9.08 70.96
C LEU A 228 -4.91 8.69 69.91
N LEU A 229 -4.26 7.53 70.06
CA LEU A 229 -3.31 7.00 69.08
C LEU A 229 -3.98 6.64 67.75
N VAL A 230 -5.23 6.14 67.76
CA VAL A 230 -6.00 5.89 66.53
C VAL A 230 -6.34 7.20 65.81
N ILE A 231 -6.76 8.23 66.55
CA ILE A 231 -7.04 9.56 65.98
C ILE A 231 -5.74 10.18 65.44
N LYS A 232 -4.63 10.05 66.17
CA LYS A 232 -3.30 10.48 65.71
C LYS A 232 -2.95 9.82 64.38
N ALA A 233 -3.08 8.50 64.26
CA ALA A 233 -2.78 7.78 63.02
C ALA A 233 -3.63 8.25 61.82
N LEU A 234 -4.90 8.58 62.06
CA LEU A 234 -5.77 9.15 61.03
C LEU A 234 -5.28 10.53 60.57
N LEU A 235 -4.83 11.38 61.50
CA LEU A 235 -4.28 12.70 61.20
C LEU A 235 -2.94 12.61 60.47
N ASP A 236 -2.02 11.74 60.93
CA ASP A 236 -0.71 11.48 60.29
C ASP A 236 -0.90 11.09 58.81
N ARG A 237 -1.83 10.16 58.54
CA ARG A 237 -2.19 9.78 57.16
C ARG A 237 -2.68 10.97 56.33
N LYS A 238 -3.44 11.87 56.92
CA LYS A 238 -3.94 13.09 56.26
C LYS A 238 -2.82 14.12 56.00
N PHE A 239 -1.71 14.04 56.74
CA PHE A 239 -0.47 14.75 56.45
C PHE A 239 0.45 14.01 55.47
N LYS A 240 0.07 12.81 55.03
CA LYS A 240 0.85 11.87 54.19
C LYS A 240 2.03 11.20 54.91
N GLU A 241 2.03 11.23 56.23
CA GLU A 241 2.99 10.60 57.13
C GLU A 241 2.54 9.16 57.43
N ASN A 242 2.58 8.29 56.41
CA ASN A 242 2.01 6.95 56.51
C ASN A 242 2.84 6.01 57.40
N GLU A 243 4.15 6.22 57.56
CA GLU A 243 4.97 5.39 58.46
C GLU A 243 4.68 5.75 59.92
N GLU A 244 4.53 7.03 60.24
CA GLU A 244 4.15 7.56 61.54
C GLU A 244 2.74 7.08 61.93
N ALA A 245 1.82 7.05 60.96
CA ALA A 245 0.49 6.48 61.14
C ALA A 245 0.54 4.99 61.50
N ILE A 246 1.43 4.21 60.87
CA ILE A 246 1.64 2.79 61.19
C ILE A 246 2.19 2.64 62.62
N LEU A 247 3.18 3.45 63.00
CA LEU A 247 3.76 3.43 64.34
C LEU A 247 2.72 3.75 65.43
N ALA A 248 1.90 4.79 65.20
CA ALA A 248 0.82 5.15 66.11
C ALA A 248 -0.23 4.03 66.24
N CYS A 249 -0.59 3.37 65.13
CA CYS A 249 -1.47 2.20 65.17
C CYS A 249 -0.83 1.03 65.93
N ASP A 250 0.46 0.75 65.71
CA ASP A 250 1.17 -0.33 66.40
C ASP A 250 1.26 -0.10 67.91
N GLU A 251 1.45 1.15 68.33
CA GLU A 251 1.39 1.52 69.75
C GLU A 251 -0.04 1.36 70.31
N ALA A 252 -1.06 1.79 69.56
CA ALA A 252 -2.46 1.60 69.95
C ALA A 252 -2.81 0.12 70.12
N LEU A 253 -2.27 -0.75 69.25
CA LEU A 253 -2.49 -2.19 69.23
C LEU A 253 -1.68 -2.94 70.30
N LYS A 254 -0.50 -2.45 70.69
CA LYS A 254 0.22 -2.96 71.87
C LYS A 254 -0.58 -2.75 73.15
N ILE A 255 -1.27 -1.61 73.24
CA ILE A 255 -2.13 -1.25 74.37
C ILE A 255 -3.43 -2.05 74.33
N GLN A 256 -4.09 -2.08 73.17
CA GLN A 256 -5.39 -2.71 72.98
C GLN A 256 -5.41 -3.49 71.66
N ALA A 257 -5.02 -4.77 71.73
CA ALA A 257 -4.89 -5.63 70.54
C ALA A 257 -6.22 -5.88 69.80
N ASN A 258 -7.36 -5.73 70.48
CA ASN A 258 -8.70 -5.88 69.92
C ASN A 258 -9.30 -4.56 69.38
N ASN A 259 -8.48 -3.53 69.14
CA ASN A 259 -8.94 -2.29 68.52
C ASN A 259 -9.02 -2.44 66.99
N TYR A 260 -10.22 -2.71 66.47
CA TYR A 260 -10.44 -2.93 65.03
C TYR A 260 -10.19 -1.67 64.17
N GLU A 261 -10.38 -0.47 64.73
CA GLU A 261 -10.15 0.81 64.03
C GLU A 261 -8.66 1.07 63.84
N ALA A 262 -7.84 0.73 64.84
CA ALA A 262 -6.39 0.75 64.73
C ALA A 262 -5.88 -0.21 63.64
N TRP A 263 -6.42 -1.43 63.58
CA TRP A 263 -6.08 -2.40 62.52
C TRP A 263 -6.49 -1.91 61.12
N ASN A 264 -7.68 -1.33 60.97
CA ASN A 264 -8.13 -0.77 59.69
C ASN A 264 -7.28 0.44 59.27
N ASN A 265 -7.02 1.39 60.17
CA ASN A 265 -6.18 2.57 59.87
C ASN A 265 -4.75 2.17 59.53
N LYS A 266 -4.18 1.16 60.22
CA LYS A 266 -2.90 0.56 59.85
C LYS A 266 -2.94 -0.01 58.43
N GLY A 267 -4.00 -0.74 58.08
CA GLY A 267 -4.20 -1.28 56.74
C GLY A 267 -4.23 -0.18 55.67
N VAL A 268 -4.94 0.93 55.92
CA VAL A 268 -5.00 2.05 54.97
C VAL A 268 -3.63 2.71 54.80
N ALA A 269 -2.88 2.93 55.88
CA ALA A 269 -1.54 3.50 55.82
C ALA A 269 -0.56 2.59 55.06
N LEU A 270 -0.63 1.26 55.29
CA LEU A 270 0.14 0.26 54.54
C LEU A 270 -0.23 0.25 53.05
N GLY A 271 -1.53 0.37 52.73
CA GLY A 271 -2.01 0.46 51.35
C GLY A 271 -1.50 1.71 50.63
N ASN A 272 -1.43 2.85 51.31
CA ASN A 272 -0.86 4.09 50.76
C ASN A 272 0.65 3.98 50.47
N LEU A 273 1.36 3.07 51.18
CA LEU A 273 2.76 2.73 50.94
C LEU A 273 2.93 1.57 49.96
N GLU A 274 1.86 1.17 49.26
CA GLU A 274 1.83 0.04 48.32
C GLU A 274 2.18 -1.32 48.95
N ARG A 275 2.13 -1.44 50.29
CA ARG A 275 2.36 -2.68 51.04
C ARG A 275 1.06 -3.49 51.14
N TYR A 276 0.46 -3.83 49.99
CA TYR A 276 -0.91 -4.33 49.90
C TYR A 276 -1.16 -5.66 50.63
N GLU A 277 -0.21 -6.59 50.66
CA GLU A 277 -0.36 -7.86 51.41
C GLU A 277 -0.39 -7.63 52.93
N GLN A 278 0.44 -6.70 53.43
CA GLN A 278 0.42 -6.34 54.85
C GLN A 278 -0.87 -5.58 55.19
N ALA A 279 -1.36 -4.75 54.28
CA ALA A 279 -2.65 -4.08 54.41
C ALA A 279 -3.80 -5.10 54.49
N LEU A 280 -3.78 -6.13 53.63
CA LEU A 280 -4.76 -7.22 53.63
C LEU A 280 -4.81 -7.92 55.00
N ALA A 281 -3.65 -8.30 55.54
CA ALA A 281 -3.56 -8.94 56.85
C ALA A 281 -4.11 -8.04 57.98
N ALA A 282 -3.86 -6.72 57.91
CA ALA A 282 -4.38 -5.77 58.87
C ALA A 282 -5.92 -5.64 58.78
N TYR A 283 -6.49 -5.59 57.58
CA TYR A 283 -7.95 -5.60 57.41
C TYR A 283 -8.59 -6.90 57.88
N GLU A 284 -7.95 -8.04 57.64
CA GLU A 284 -8.42 -9.33 58.15
C GLU A 284 -8.46 -9.38 59.67
N LYS A 285 -7.44 -8.83 60.35
CA LYS A 285 -7.46 -8.70 61.80
C LYS A 285 -8.56 -7.76 62.29
N ALA A 286 -8.81 -6.64 61.60
CA ALA A 286 -9.94 -5.77 61.92
C ALA A 286 -11.29 -6.51 61.79
N LEU A 287 -11.45 -7.32 60.74
CA LEU A 287 -12.67 -8.06 60.45
C LEU A 287 -12.86 -9.32 61.32
N GLU A 288 -11.78 -9.95 61.78
CA GLU A 288 -11.83 -11.01 62.81
C GLU A 288 -12.42 -10.46 64.13
N ILE A 289 -12.08 -9.22 64.48
CA ILE A 289 -12.56 -8.55 65.69
C ILE A 289 -13.99 -8.02 65.48
N LYS A 290 -14.26 -7.39 64.34
CA LYS A 290 -15.56 -6.78 64.00
C LYS A 290 -15.99 -7.15 62.57
N PRO A 291 -16.71 -8.26 62.39
CA PRO A 291 -17.10 -8.75 61.05
C PRO A 291 -18.05 -7.85 60.27
N ASP A 292 -18.83 -7.00 60.97
CA ASP A 292 -19.79 -6.06 60.40
C ASP A 292 -19.18 -4.67 60.11
N PHE A 293 -17.85 -4.57 60.03
CA PHE A 293 -17.18 -3.30 59.73
C PHE A 293 -17.04 -3.06 58.22
N HIS A 294 -18.02 -2.38 57.64
CA HIS A 294 -18.11 -2.12 56.19
C HIS A 294 -16.90 -1.37 55.59
N GLU A 295 -16.29 -0.41 56.30
CA GLU A 295 -15.10 0.30 55.81
C GLU A 295 -13.92 -0.65 55.59
N ALA A 296 -13.67 -1.58 56.52
CA ALA A 296 -12.59 -2.57 56.40
C ALA A 296 -12.85 -3.57 55.25
N TRP A 297 -14.10 -3.97 55.02
CA TRP A 297 -14.46 -4.79 53.85
C TRP A 297 -14.21 -4.05 52.52
N ASN A 298 -14.59 -2.77 52.43
CA ASN A 298 -14.31 -1.96 51.23
C ASN A 298 -12.80 -1.76 51.03
N ASN A 299 -12.06 -1.41 52.08
CA ASN A 299 -10.62 -1.19 52.01
C ASN A 299 -9.86 -2.50 51.67
N LYS A 300 -10.33 -3.64 52.19
CA LYS A 300 -9.88 -4.98 51.77
C LYS A 300 -10.13 -5.20 50.28
N GLY A 301 -11.30 -4.81 49.77
CA GLY A 301 -11.62 -4.85 48.34
C GLY A 301 -10.64 -4.05 47.49
N VAL A 302 -10.32 -2.82 47.90
CA VAL A 302 -9.33 -1.96 47.22
C VAL A 302 -7.94 -2.62 47.20
N ALA A 303 -7.47 -3.12 48.35
CA ALA A 303 -6.15 -3.80 48.42
C ALA A 303 -6.10 -5.07 47.56
N LEU A 304 -7.17 -5.86 47.54
CA LEU A 304 -7.29 -7.03 46.66
C LEU A 304 -7.28 -6.65 45.18
N GLY A 305 -7.93 -5.54 44.81
CA GLY A 305 -7.90 -5.00 43.46
C GLY A 305 -6.49 -4.62 43.03
N ASN A 306 -5.72 -3.94 43.89
CA ASN A 306 -4.32 -3.59 43.62
C ASN A 306 -3.38 -4.81 43.57
N LEU A 307 -3.77 -5.94 44.19
CA LEU A 307 -3.09 -7.23 44.08
C LEU A 307 -3.58 -8.07 42.87
N GLU A 308 -4.38 -7.47 41.98
CA GLU A 308 -5.01 -8.13 40.81
C GLU A 308 -5.93 -9.32 41.16
N ARG A 309 -6.36 -9.44 42.43
CA ARG A 309 -7.29 -10.46 42.92
C ARG A 309 -8.74 -9.98 42.75
N TYR A 310 -9.12 -9.65 41.53
CA TYR A 310 -10.35 -8.90 41.24
C TYR A 310 -11.66 -9.59 41.69
N GLU A 311 -11.79 -10.92 41.56
CA GLU A 311 -13.00 -11.62 42.05
C GLU A 311 -13.14 -11.51 43.57
N GLN A 312 -12.03 -11.61 44.31
CA GLN A 312 -12.04 -11.44 45.75
C GLN A 312 -12.33 -9.98 46.12
N ALA A 313 -11.85 -9.02 45.32
CA ALA A 313 -12.16 -7.61 45.49
C ALA A 313 -13.67 -7.33 45.33
N VAL A 314 -14.31 -7.92 44.32
CA VAL A 314 -15.77 -7.84 44.13
C VAL A 314 -16.49 -8.42 45.35
N ALA A 315 -16.13 -9.63 45.80
CA ALA A 315 -16.75 -10.27 46.96
C ALA A 315 -16.59 -9.44 48.24
N ALA A 316 -15.42 -8.83 48.47
CA ALA A 316 -15.19 -7.95 49.62
C ALA A 316 -16.05 -6.67 49.55
N CYS A 317 -16.19 -6.06 48.38
CA CYS A 317 -17.08 -4.91 48.20
C CYS A 317 -18.56 -5.29 48.37
N GLU A 318 -18.97 -6.48 47.90
CA GLU A 318 -20.33 -7.00 48.13
C GLU A 318 -20.61 -7.20 49.62
N LYS A 319 -19.65 -7.70 50.39
CA LYS A 319 -19.78 -7.77 51.86
C LYS A 319 -19.91 -6.40 52.51
N ALA A 320 -19.15 -5.40 52.06
CA ALA A 320 -19.33 -4.03 52.53
C ALA A 320 -20.75 -3.50 52.24
N LEU A 321 -21.29 -3.81 51.06
CA LEU A 321 -22.61 -3.37 50.59
C LEU A 321 -23.78 -4.15 51.21
N GLU A 322 -23.59 -5.42 51.58
CA GLU A 322 -24.55 -6.19 52.38
C GLU A 322 -24.76 -5.54 53.76
N ILE A 323 -23.68 -5.03 54.36
CA ILE A 323 -23.70 -4.35 55.66
C ILE A 323 -24.25 -2.92 55.52
N LYS A 324 -23.78 -2.17 54.51
CA LYS A 324 -24.15 -0.78 54.26
C LYS A 324 -24.50 -0.56 52.77
N PRO A 325 -25.78 -0.70 52.38
CA PRO A 325 -26.19 -0.61 50.98
C PRO A 325 -26.01 0.77 50.33
N ASP A 326 -26.00 1.84 51.12
CA ASP A 326 -25.83 3.23 50.69
C ASP A 326 -24.35 3.69 50.67
N PHE A 327 -23.40 2.74 50.69
CA PHE A 327 -21.98 3.06 50.65
C PHE A 327 -21.46 3.28 49.22
N HIS A 328 -21.55 4.52 48.74
CA HIS A 328 -21.20 4.88 47.36
C HIS A 328 -19.75 4.55 46.97
N GLU A 329 -18.77 4.64 47.88
CA GLU A 329 -17.38 4.25 47.62
C GLU A 329 -17.25 2.75 47.32
N ALA A 330 -17.97 1.90 48.05
CA ALA A 330 -17.97 0.45 47.81
C ALA A 330 -18.65 0.09 46.49
N TRP A 331 -19.71 0.79 46.08
CA TRP A 331 -20.30 0.64 44.76
C TRP A 331 -19.32 1.01 43.64
N ASN A 332 -18.59 2.13 43.78
CA ASN A 332 -17.58 2.53 42.81
C ASN A 332 -16.39 1.55 42.78
N ASN A 333 -15.89 1.09 43.93
CA ASN A 333 -14.77 0.15 43.99
C ASN A 333 -15.17 -1.24 43.45
N LYS A 334 -16.41 -1.68 43.69
CA LYS A 334 -16.99 -2.86 43.03
C LYS A 334 -16.98 -2.68 41.50
N GLY A 335 -17.38 -1.50 41.01
CA GLY A 335 -17.33 -1.17 39.59
C GLY A 335 -15.92 -1.27 39.00
N ILE A 336 -14.92 -0.74 39.69
CA ILE A 336 -13.50 -0.80 39.27
C ILE A 336 -13.03 -2.27 39.19
N ALA A 337 -13.34 -3.09 40.20
CA ALA A 337 -12.98 -4.51 40.18
C ALA A 337 -13.67 -5.27 39.03
N LEU A 338 -14.94 -4.97 38.75
CA LEU A 338 -15.69 -5.57 37.62
C LEU A 338 -15.15 -5.13 36.25
N GLU A 339 -14.72 -3.87 36.12
CA GLU A 339 -14.09 -3.37 34.91
C GLU A 339 -12.78 -4.12 34.60
N ASN A 340 -11.95 -4.38 35.63
CA ASN A 340 -10.72 -5.16 35.48
C ASN A 340 -10.98 -6.66 35.20
N LEU A 341 -12.17 -7.18 35.54
CA LEU A 341 -12.66 -8.50 35.11
C LEU A 341 -13.30 -8.49 33.72
N GLU A 342 -13.26 -7.37 33.02
CA GLU A 342 -13.93 -7.15 31.73
C GLU A 342 -15.46 -7.32 31.76
N ARG A 343 -16.08 -7.29 32.96
CA ARG A 343 -17.53 -7.35 33.17
C ARG A 343 -18.15 -5.96 33.08
N TYR A 344 -17.99 -5.31 31.93
CA TYR A 344 -18.26 -3.88 31.78
C TYR A 344 -19.73 -3.50 32.02
N GLU A 345 -20.73 -4.30 31.62
CA GLU A 345 -22.14 -4.01 31.95
C GLU A 345 -22.39 -3.96 33.46
N GLN A 346 -21.81 -4.91 34.20
CA GLN A 346 -21.97 -4.96 35.66
C GLN A 346 -21.22 -3.79 36.32
N ALA A 347 -20.06 -3.40 35.78
CA ALA A 347 -19.34 -2.22 36.23
C ALA A 347 -20.16 -0.95 36.05
N VAL A 348 -20.80 -0.75 34.88
CA VAL A 348 -21.70 0.39 34.63
C VAL A 348 -22.85 0.42 35.64
N ALA A 349 -23.49 -0.73 35.91
CA ALA A 349 -24.57 -0.80 36.89
C ALA A 349 -24.10 -0.46 38.32
N ALA A 350 -22.89 -0.89 38.71
CA ALA A 350 -22.31 -0.55 40.01
C ALA A 350 -22.00 0.96 40.11
N TYR A 351 -21.44 1.57 39.07
CA TYR A 351 -21.23 3.02 39.03
C TYR A 351 -22.54 3.80 39.06
N GLU A 352 -23.59 3.33 38.37
CA GLU A 352 -24.92 3.94 38.43
C GLU A 352 -25.48 3.92 39.85
N LYS A 353 -25.33 2.82 40.60
CA LYS A 353 -25.72 2.78 42.01
C LYS A 353 -24.93 3.74 42.87
N ALA A 354 -23.62 3.87 42.66
CA ALA A 354 -22.81 4.88 43.34
C ALA A 354 -23.33 6.30 43.07
N LEU A 355 -23.71 6.59 41.82
CA LEU A 355 -24.20 7.89 41.37
C LEU A 355 -25.65 8.19 41.77
N GLU A 356 -26.50 7.17 41.94
CA GLU A 356 -27.84 7.32 42.54
C GLU A 356 -27.74 7.79 43.99
N ILE A 357 -26.76 7.27 44.74
CA ILE A 357 -26.50 7.65 46.14
C ILE A 357 -25.79 9.01 46.21
N LYS A 358 -24.77 9.23 45.37
CA LYS A 358 -23.97 10.46 45.35
C LYS A 358 -23.80 10.99 43.92
N PRO A 359 -24.71 11.88 43.46
CA PRO A 359 -24.70 12.38 42.07
C PRO A 359 -23.48 13.21 41.67
N ASP A 360 -22.82 13.86 42.64
CA ASP A 360 -21.63 14.70 42.44
C ASP A 360 -20.31 13.91 42.55
N TYR A 361 -20.37 12.57 42.50
CA TYR A 361 -19.17 11.74 42.61
C TYR A 361 -18.39 11.66 41.29
N TYR A 362 -17.49 12.61 41.09
CA TYR A 362 -16.61 12.74 39.91
C TYR A 362 -16.00 11.41 39.44
N SER A 363 -15.41 10.63 40.35
CA SER A 363 -14.70 9.38 40.01
C SER A 363 -15.64 8.34 39.40
N ALA A 364 -16.86 8.20 39.91
CA ALA A 364 -17.84 7.26 39.37
C ALA A 364 -18.35 7.69 37.99
N TRP A 365 -18.55 8.98 37.73
CA TRP A 365 -18.88 9.48 36.38
C TRP A 365 -17.77 9.20 35.36
N ASN A 366 -16.51 9.48 35.72
CA ASN A 366 -15.37 9.19 34.85
C ASN A 366 -15.22 7.69 34.58
N ASN A 367 -15.31 6.85 35.62
CA ASN A 367 -15.15 5.41 35.48
C ASN A 367 -16.32 4.77 34.72
N LYS A 368 -17.56 5.25 34.93
CA LYS A 368 -18.72 4.90 34.11
C LYS A 368 -18.45 5.19 32.63
N GLY A 369 -17.88 6.35 32.31
CA GLY A 369 -17.48 6.68 30.94
C GLY A 369 -16.44 5.71 30.36
N VAL A 370 -15.48 5.26 31.17
CA VAL A 370 -14.45 4.29 30.73
C VAL A 370 -15.09 2.94 30.39
N ALA A 371 -15.93 2.42 31.29
CA ALA A 371 -16.64 1.16 31.05
C ALA A 371 -17.59 1.25 29.83
N LEU A 372 -18.33 2.36 29.67
CA LEU A 372 -19.20 2.57 28.50
C LEU A 372 -18.41 2.62 27.18
N ARG A 373 -17.21 3.22 27.18
CA ARG A 373 -16.32 3.24 26.01
C ARG A 373 -15.82 1.83 25.66
N LYS A 374 -15.57 0.98 26.66
CA LYS A 374 -15.19 -0.43 26.46
C LYS A 374 -16.33 -1.27 25.89
N LEU A 375 -17.58 -0.90 26.21
CA LEU A 375 -18.80 -1.43 25.59
C LEU A 375 -19.16 -0.83 24.23
N GLU A 376 -18.29 0.02 23.68
CA GLU A 376 -18.52 0.74 22.41
C GLU A 376 -19.74 1.67 22.42
N ARG A 377 -20.28 2.01 23.61
CA ARG A 377 -21.38 2.96 23.80
C ARG A 377 -20.84 4.39 23.91
N TYR A 378 -20.22 4.86 22.84
CA TYR A 378 -19.40 6.07 22.86
C TYR A 378 -20.19 7.36 23.19
N GLU A 379 -21.42 7.56 22.70
CA GLU A 379 -22.25 8.72 23.07
C GLU A 379 -22.50 8.79 24.58
N GLN A 380 -22.85 7.65 25.19
CA GLN A 380 -23.11 7.58 26.62
C GLN A 380 -21.82 7.83 27.42
N ALA A 381 -20.68 7.35 26.91
CA ALA A 381 -19.37 7.62 27.50
C ALA A 381 -19.06 9.13 27.49
N VAL A 382 -19.28 9.81 26.36
CA VAL A 382 -19.10 11.27 26.25
C VAL A 382 -19.97 12.01 27.27
N ALA A 383 -21.25 11.65 27.38
CA ALA A 383 -22.15 12.27 28.36
C ALA A 383 -21.69 12.04 29.81
N ALA A 384 -21.18 10.85 30.14
CA ALA A 384 -20.63 10.56 31.46
C ALA A 384 -19.38 11.39 31.77
N TYR A 385 -18.47 11.57 30.79
CA TYR A 385 -17.30 12.44 30.97
C TYR A 385 -17.69 13.92 31.08
N GLU A 386 -18.72 14.38 30.36
CA GLU A 386 -19.24 15.74 30.50
C GLU A 386 -19.78 15.99 31.91
N LYS A 387 -20.51 15.04 32.48
CA LYS A 387 -20.95 15.12 33.88
C LYS A 387 -19.78 15.13 34.86
N ALA A 388 -18.75 14.31 34.62
CA ALA A 388 -17.52 14.37 35.43
C ALA A 388 -16.85 15.76 35.33
N LEU A 389 -16.79 16.34 34.14
CA LEU A 389 -16.16 17.64 33.89
C LEU A 389 -16.99 18.84 34.40
N GLU A 390 -18.32 18.71 34.48
CA GLU A 390 -19.18 19.68 35.18
C GLU A 390 -18.82 19.77 36.66
N ILE A 391 -18.51 18.63 37.30
CA ILE A 391 -18.14 18.55 38.72
C ILE A 391 -16.68 18.97 38.92
N LYS A 392 -15.77 18.50 38.06
CA LYS A 392 -14.33 18.77 38.14
C LYS A 392 -13.75 19.19 36.78
N PRO A 393 -13.81 20.49 36.43
CA PRO A 393 -13.38 20.99 35.12
C PRO A 393 -11.88 20.84 34.84
N ASP A 394 -11.05 20.77 35.89
CA ASP A 394 -9.59 20.69 35.84
C ASP A 394 -9.06 19.24 35.75
N SER A 395 -9.91 18.28 35.40
CA SER A 395 -9.47 16.89 35.22
C SER A 395 -8.95 16.61 33.81
N HIS A 396 -7.62 16.60 33.66
CA HIS A 396 -6.96 16.18 32.41
C HIS A 396 -7.30 14.73 32.00
N TYR A 397 -7.55 13.82 32.96
CA TYR A 397 -7.95 12.44 32.66
C TYR A 397 -9.33 12.38 31.97
N ALA A 398 -10.32 13.10 32.50
CA ALA A 398 -11.67 13.12 31.93
C ALA A 398 -11.70 13.80 30.55
N TRP A 399 -10.95 14.89 30.36
CA TRP A 399 -10.80 15.52 29.05
C TRP A 399 -10.14 14.60 28.02
N ASN A 400 -9.06 13.90 28.37
CA ASN A 400 -8.42 12.91 27.50
C ASN A 400 -9.35 11.75 27.15
N ASN A 401 -10.08 11.22 28.13
CA ASN A 401 -11.02 10.12 27.92
C ASN A 401 -12.22 10.54 27.06
N LYS A 402 -12.71 11.78 27.22
CA LYS A 402 -13.70 12.39 26.33
C LYS A 402 -13.17 12.47 24.90
N GLY A 403 -11.93 12.93 24.71
CA GLY A 403 -11.25 12.94 23.40
C GLY A 403 -11.20 11.55 22.76
N ASN A 404 -10.82 10.52 23.52
CA ASN A 404 -10.78 9.14 23.05
C ASN A 404 -12.16 8.63 22.59
N ALA A 405 -13.24 8.96 23.32
CA ALA A 405 -14.59 8.57 22.93
C ALA A 405 -15.10 9.34 21.70
N LEU A 406 -14.83 10.65 21.62
CA LEU A 406 -15.19 11.48 20.46
C LEU A 406 -14.47 11.04 19.19
N GLY A 407 -13.20 10.63 19.29
CA GLY A 407 -12.45 10.09 18.15
C GLY A 407 -13.04 8.79 17.61
N LYS A 408 -13.63 7.95 18.49
CA LYS A 408 -14.36 6.74 18.09
C LYS A 408 -15.72 7.01 17.45
N LEU A 409 -16.30 8.18 17.72
CA LEU A 409 -17.49 8.70 17.05
C LEU A 409 -17.20 9.46 15.77
N GLU A 410 -15.93 9.48 15.32
CA GLU A 410 -15.48 10.25 14.16
C GLU A 410 -15.71 11.77 14.28
N ARG A 411 -15.98 12.26 15.50
CA ARG A 411 -16.12 13.69 15.82
C ARG A 411 -14.74 14.29 16.07
N TYR A 412 -13.86 14.19 15.08
CA TYR A 412 -12.43 14.40 15.24
C TYR A 412 -12.06 15.81 15.73
N GLU A 413 -12.72 16.87 15.26
CA GLU A 413 -12.43 18.24 15.73
C GLU A 413 -12.77 18.43 17.22
N GLN A 414 -13.89 17.86 17.68
CA GLN A 414 -14.25 17.91 19.10
C GLN A 414 -13.27 17.09 19.95
N ALA A 415 -12.77 15.97 19.41
CA ALA A 415 -11.74 15.18 20.08
C ALA A 415 -10.43 15.94 20.23
N VAL A 416 -9.96 16.63 19.17
CA VAL A 416 -8.78 17.50 19.22
C VAL A 416 -8.94 18.58 20.30
N ALA A 417 -10.09 19.27 20.32
CA ALA A 417 -10.37 20.28 21.33
C ALA A 417 -10.36 19.71 22.77
N ALA A 418 -10.89 18.50 22.97
CA ALA A 418 -10.84 17.84 24.28
C ALA A 418 -9.41 17.48 24.70
N TYR A 419 -8.55 17.00 23.79
CA TYR A 419 -7.15 16.78 24.10
C TYR A 419 -6.40 18.08 24.39
N GLU A 420 -6.69 19.16 23.66
CA GLU A 420 -6.11 20.47 23.94
C GLU A 420 -6.47 20.97 25.33
N LYS A 421 -7.71 20.80 25.79
CA LYS A 421 -8.09 21.08 27.18
C LYS A 421 -7.35 20.21 28.20
N ALA A 422 -7.16 18.92 27.93
CA ALA A 422 -6.34 18.07 28.79
C ALA A 422 -4.89 18.57 28.89
N LEU A 423 -4.33 19.06 27.77
CA LEU A 423 -2.94 19.54 27.67
C LEU A 423 -2.75 20.97 28.20
N GLU A 424 -3.78 21.82 28.15
CA GLU A 424 -3.80 23.13 28.84
C GLU A 424 -3.68 22.94 30.36
N ILE A 425 -4.38 21.93 30.91
CA ILE A 425 -4.35 21.58 32.33
C ILE A 425 -3.03 20.88 32.69
N LYS A 426 -2.59 19.93 31.87
CA LYS A 426 -1.38 19.14 32.11
C LYS A 426 -0.55 18.98 30.82
N PRO A 427 0.41 19.89 30.57
CA PRO A 427 1.21 19.90 29.33
C PRO A 427 2.07 18.66 29.10
N ASP A 428 2.50 17.99 30.17
CA ASP A 428 3.36 16.79 30.14
C ASP A 428 2.55 15.47 30.07
N TYR A 429 1.27 15.52 29.69
CA TYR A 429 0.43 14.33 29.57
C TYR A 429 0.55 13.66 28.20
N HIS A 430 1.57 12.81 28.04
CA HIS A 430 1.90 12.13 26.78
C HIS A 430 0.75 11.32 26.14
N TYR A 431 -0.19 10.78 26.94
CA TYR A 431 -1.37 10.08 26.40
C TYR A 431 -2.28 11.00 25.57
N ALA A 432 -2.49 12.25 26.01
CA ALA A 432 -3.28 13.22 25.27
C ALA A 432 -2.57 13.71 24.00
N TRP A 433 -1.24 13.90 24.05
CA TRP A 433 -0.45 14.19 22.84
C TRP A 433 -0.55 13.07 21.81
N ASN A 434 -0.45 11.81 22.22
CA ASN A 434 -0.62 10.65 21.33
C ASN A 434 -2.05 10.54 20.79
N GLY A 435 -3.07 10.72 21.63
CA GLY A 435 -4.48 10.74 21.20
C GLY A 435 -4.78 11.85 20.19
N LYS A 436 -4.22 13.05 20.43
CA LYS A 436 -4.26 14.19 19.50
C LYS A 436 -3.58 13.82 18.17
N GLY A 437 -2.41 13.20 18.20
CA GLY A 437 -1.70 12.73 17.01
C GLY A 437 -2.52 11.76 16.17
N ILE A 438 -3.13 10.75 16.80
CA ILE A 438 -4.00 9.77 16.11
C ILE A 438 -5.17 10.49 15.43
N THR A 439 -5.84 11.39 16.17
CA THR A 439 -7.04 12.11 15.70
C THR A 439 -6.71 13.08 14.56
N LEU A 440 -5.59 13.79 14.63
CA LEU A 440 -5.11 14.66 13.56
C LEU A 440 -4.74 13.87 12.30
N GLY A 441 -4.20 12.66 12.45
CA GLY A 441 -3.97 11.74 11.34
C GLY A 441 -5.27 11.34 10.64
N SER A 442 -6.34 11.08 11.38
CA SER A 442 -7.68 10.82 10.83
C SER A 442 -8.31 12.03 10.14
N LEU A 443 -7.92 13.25 10.51
CA LEU A 443 -8.28 14.50 9.81
C LEU A 443 -7.38 14.83 8.62
N GLU A 444 -6.46 13.93 8.25
CA GLU A 444 -5.45 14.14 7.21
C GLU A 444 -4.51 15.34 7.47
N ARG A 445 -4.45 15.82 8.72
CA ARG A 445 -3.52 16.88 9.18
C ARG A 445 -2.19 16.26 9.61
N TYR A 446 -1.54 15.56 8.69
CA TYR A 446 -0.42 14.68 8.99
C TYR A 446 0.78 15.37 9.65
N GLU A 447 1.15 16.58 9.24
CA GLU A 447 2.27 17.34 9.82
C GLU A 447 2.01 17.69 11.28
N GLN A 448 0.77 18.10 11.60
CA GLN A 448 0.38 18.39 12.97
C GLN A 448 0.33 17.11 13.82
N ALA A 449 -0.09 15.99 13.23
CA ALA A 449 -0.05 14.68 13.88
C ALA A 449 1.39 14.25 14.22
N VAL A 450 2.34 14.41 13.29
CA VAL A 450 3.76 14.14 13.54
C VAL A 450 4.29 15.00 14.70
N ALA A 451 3.98 16.30 14.71
CA ALA A 451 4.39 17.20 15.78
C ALA A 451 3.80 16.79 17.15
N ALA A 452 2.53 16.34 17.18
CA ALA A 452 1.91 15.84 18.41
C ALA A 452 2.58 14.55 18.92
N TYR A 453 2.94 13.62 18.03
CA TYR A 453 3.72 12.44 18.42
C TYR A 453 5.11 12.80 18.91
N GLU A 454 5.79 13.75 18.30
CA GLU A 454 7.10 14.23 18.75
C GLU A 454 7.04 14.82 20.15
N LYS A 455 5.99 15.59 20.49
CA LYS A 455 5.76 16.05 21.86
C LYS A 455 5.48 14.91 22.84
N ALA A 456 4.69 13.90 22.45
CA ALA A 456 4.51 12.72 23.29
C ALA A 456 5.83 12.00 23.58
N LEU A 457 6.72 11.90 22.58
CA LEU A 457 8.01 11.22 22.65
C LEU A 457 9.11 12.04 23.34
N GLU A 458 9.04 13.38 23.30
CA GLU A 458 9.89 14.27 24.09
C GLU A 458 9.63 14.05 25.60
N ILE A 459 8.37 13.89 25.98
CA ILE A 459 7.95 13.62 27.36
C ILE A 459 8.26 12.17 27.76
N LYS A 460 7.94 11.21 26.88
CA LYS A 460 8.09 9.77 27.13
C LYS A 460 8.76 9.06 25.93
N PRO A 461 10.11 8.99 25.91
CA PRO A 461 10.85 8.42 24.78
C PRO A 461 10.59 6.93 24.51
N ASP A 462 10.23 6.16 25.54
CA ASP A 462 9.96 4.73 25.48
C ASP A 462 8.48 4.41 25.14
N TYR A 463 7.72 5.36 24.62
CA TYR A 463 6.31 5.15 24.26
C TYR A 463 6.13 4.59 22.85
N HIS A 464 6.27 3.27 22.71
CA HIS A 464 6.19 2.54 21.43
C HIS A 464 4.92 2.81 20.59
N TYR A 465 3.78 3.10 21.22
CA TYR A 465 2.55 3.46 20.50
C TYR A 465 2.69 4.77 19.70
N ALA A 466 3.35 5.79 20.27
CA ALA A 466 3.60 7.05 19.59
C ALA A 466 4.64 6.90 18.47
N TRP A 467 5.68 6.07 18.66
CA TRP A 467 6.62 5.75 17.58
C TRP A 467 5.94 5.05 16.39
N ASN A 468 5.08 4.05 16.65
CA ASN A 468 4.32 3.40 15.59
C ASN A 468 3.31 4.35 14.93
N GLY A 469 2.59 5.18 15.69
CA GLY A 469 1.68 6.20 15.16
C GLY A 469 2.39 7.24 14.28
N LYS A 470 3.57 7.70 14.72
CA LYS A 470 4.46 8.57 13.93
C LYS A 470 4.87 7.90 12.63
N GLY A 471 5.25 6.62 12.67
CA GLY A 471 5.59 5.83 11.48
C GLY A 471 4.43 5.75 10.46
N ILE A 472 3.21 5.46 10.92
CA ILE A 472 2.01 5.40 10.05
C ILE A 472 1.76 6.75 9.38
N THR A 473 1.85 7.83 10.16
CA THR A 473 1.61 9.19 9.68
C THR A 473 2.68 9.63 8.68
N LEU A 474 3.96 9.38 8.97
CA LEU A 474 5.07 9.65 8.04
C LEU A 474 4.94 8.85 6.74
N GLY A 475 4.45 7.61 6.82
CA GLY A 475 4.17 6.78 5.66
C GLY A 475 3.04 7.32 4.78
N SER A 476 2.09 8.06 5.37
CA SER A 476 1.00 8.75 4.65
C SER A 476 1.49 10.03 3.98
N LEU A 477 2.54 10.65 4.51
CA LEU A 477 3.27 11.77 3.92
C LEU A 477 4.33 11.36 2.88
N GLU A 478 4.35 10.09 2.48
CA GLU A 478 5.36 9.53 1.56
C GLU A 478 6.81 9.63 2.07
N ARG A 479 7.02 9.96 3.36
CA ARG A 479 8.33 9.99 4.03
C ARG A 479 8.72 8.60 4.52
N HIS A 480 8.78 7.65 3.59
CA HIS A 480 8.87 6.22 3.89
C HIS A 480 10.11 5.81 4.69
N GLU A 481 11.27 6.42 4.47
CA GLU A 481 12.48 6.11 5.26
C GLU A 481 12.36 6.54 6.73
N GLN A 482 11.79 7.73 6.96
CA GLN A 482 11.55 8.21 8.33
C GLN A 482 10.50 7.34 9.04
N ALA A 483 9.50 6.84 8.29
CA ALA A 483 8.53 5.89 8.81
C ALA A 483 9.19 4.56 9.23
N VAL A 484 10.09 4.00 8.41
CA VAL A 484 10.85 2.79 8.77
C VAL A 484 11.66 3.00 10.04
N ALA A 485 12.37 4.13 10.17
CA ALA A 485 13.14 4.46 11.38
C ALA A 485 12.25 4.59 12.63
N ALA A 486 11.05 5.17 12.49
CA ALA A 486 10.09 5.27 13.59
C ALA A 486 9.57 3.89 14.03
N TYR A 487 9.28 2.97 13.09
CA TYR A 487 8.90 1.59 13.43
C TYR A 487 10.06 0.84 14.09
N GLU A 488 11.29 1.04 13.65
CA GLU A 488 12.47 0.42 14.28
C GLU A 488 12.63 0.87 15.73
N LYS A 489 12.41 2.14 16.04
CA LYS A 489 12.39 2.63 17.43
C LYS A 489 11.25 2.02 18.24
N ALA A 490 10.05 1.89 17.67
CA ALA A 490 8.94 1.19 18.34
C ALA A 490 9.30 -0.27 18.66
N LEU A 491 9.98 -0.96 17.75
CA LEU A 491 10.36 -2.37 17.86
C LEU A 491 11.59 -2.61 18.74
N GLU A 492 12.50 -1.63 18.85
CA GLU A 492 13.60 -1.64 19.84
C GLU A 492 13.04 -1.62 21.27
N ILE A 493 12.00 -0.83 21.51
CA ILE A 493 11.31 -0.73 22.80
C ILE A 493 10.43 -1.97 23.05
N LYS A 494 9.67 -2.39 22.03
CA LYS A 494 8.72 -3.51 22.12
C LYS A 494 8.88 -4.47 20.93
N PRO A 495 9.76 -5.47 21.04
CA PRO A 495 10.06 -6.41 19.95
C PRO A 495 8.88 -7.27 19.51
N ASP A 496 7.94 -7.57 20.41
CA ASP A 496 6.74 -8.38 20.17
C ASP A 496 5.55 -7.58 19.59
N TYR A 497 5.78 -6.34 19.12
CA TYR A 497 4.71 -5.52 18.54
C TYR A 497 4.43 -5.89 17.08
N TYR A 498 3.69 -6.98 16.85
CA TYR A 498 3.40 -7.53 15.52
C TYR A 498 2.80 -6.50 14.53
N SER A 499 1.98 -5.54 14.98
CA SER A 499 1.42 -4.51 14.11
C SER A 499 2.49 -3.57 13.55
N ALA A 500 3.50 -3.22 14.35
CA ALA A 500 4.63 -2.40 13.89
C ALA A 500 5.51 -3.15 12.89
N TRP A 501 5.75 -4.46 13.10
CA TRP A 501 6.43 -5.32 12.11
C TRP A 501 5.69 -5.35 10.76
N ASN A 502 4.37 -5.54 10.78
CA ASN A 502 3.56 -5.52 9.55
C ASN A 502 3.59 -4.13 8.88
N ASN A 503 3.47 -3.04 9.64
CA ASN A 503 3.51 -1.68 9.09
C ASN A 503 4.89 -1.32 8.51
N LYS A 504 5.96 -1.78 9.15
CA LYS A 504 7.33 -1.72 8.62
C LYS A 504 7.41 -2.47 7.29
N GLY A 505 6.87 -3.68 7.20
CA GLY A 505 6.82 -4.46 5.96
C GLY A 505 6.06 -3.77 4.83
N ILE A 506 4.91 -3.15 5.13
CA ILE A 506 4.11 -2.39 4.15
C ILE A 506 4.93 -1.22 3.60
N THR A 507 5.62 -0.50 4.48
CA THR A 507 6.43 0.66 4.12
C THR A 507 7.68 0.27 3.32
N LEU A 508 8.35 -0.81 3.71
CA LEU A 508 9.49 -1.37 2.96
C LEU A 508 9.09 -1.84 1.57
N ARG A 509 7.88 -2.39 1.40
CA ARG A 509 7.34 -2.75 0.08
C ARG A 509 7.12 -1.51 -0.80
N LYS A 510 6.66 -0.39 -0.23
CA LYS A 510 6.54 0.89 -0.97
C LYS A 510 7.91 1.45 -1.39
N LEU A 511 8.95 1.18 -0.62
CA LEU A 511 10.35 1.48 -0.96
C LEU A 511 10.99 0.45 -1.91
N GLU A 512 10.22 -0.50 -2.43
CA GLU A 512 10.69 -1.61 -3.28
C GLU A 512 11.74 -2.54 -2.63
N ARG A 513 11.87 -2.48 -1.29
CA ARG A 513 12.76 -3.36 -0.50
C ARG A 513 12.06 -4.66 -0.13
N TYR A 514 11.71 -5.45 -1.15
CA TYR A 514 10.80 -6.58 -0.99
C TYR A 514 11.32 -7.69 -0.07
N GLU A 515 12.61 -8.05 -0.11
CA GLU A 515 13.19 -9.05 0.82
C GLU A 515 13.05 -8.62 2.28
N GLN A 516 13.35 -7.36 2.57
CA GLN A 516 13.23 -6.82 3.94
C GLN A 516 11.76 -6.76 4.38
N ALA A 517 10.84 -6.48 3.45
CA ALA A 517 9.41 -6.53 3.71
C ALA A 517 8.96 -7.95 4.09
N VAL A 518 9.39 -8.97 3.33
CA VAL A 518 9.10 -10.39 3.64
C VAL A 518 9.59 -10.75 5.04
N ALA A 519 10.84 -10.39 5.39
CA ALA A 519 11.40 -10.65 6.72
C ALA A 519 10.60 -9.96 7.84
N ALA A 520 10.15 -8.72 7.61
CA ALA A 520 9.32 -8.00 8.57
C ALA A 520 7.93 -8.66 8.76
N TYR A 521 7.30 -9.15 7.68
CA TYR A 521 6.05 -9.90 7.78
C TYR A 521 6.24 -11.24 8.49
N GLU A 522 7.35 -11.95 8.25
CA GLU A 522 7.68 -13.19 8.95
C GLU A 522 7.81 -12.96 10.45
N LYS A 523 8.46 -11.87 10.88
CA LYS A 523 8.51 -11.51 12.31
C LYS A 523 7.13 -11.19 12.88
N ALA A 524 6.27 -10.48 12.15
CA ALA A 524 4.90 -10.26 12.58
C ALA A 524 4.12 -11.58 12.76
N LEU A 525 4.34 -12.55 11.85
CA LEU A 525 3.66 -13.85 11.84
C LEU A 525 4.25 -14.86 12.84
N GLU A 526 5.53 -14.77 13.18
CA GLU A 526 6.14 -15.51 14.30
C GLU A 526 5.46 -15.13 15.63
N ILE A 527 5.17 -13.83 15.82
CA ILE A 527 4.49 -13.32 17.03
C ILE A 527 2.98 -13.63 16.98
N LYS A 528 2.34 -13.40 15.83
CA LYS A 528 0.90 -13.57 15.64
C LYS A 528 0.60 -14.38 14.37
N PRO A 529 0.56 -15.73 14.46
CA PRO A 529 0.38 -16.61 13.30
C PRO A 529 -0.98 -16.47 12.58
N ASP A 530 -2.03 -16.07 13.31
CA ASP A 530 -3.39 -15.90 12.81
C ASP A 530 -3.64 -14.52 12.16
N TYR A 531 -2.59 -13.73 11.89
CA TYR A 531 -2.74 -12.41 11.29
C TYR A 531 -2.85 -12.48 9.76
N TYR A 532 -4.06 -12.80 9.26
CA TYR A 532 -4.33 -12.99 7.83
C TYR A 532 -3.85 -11.85 6.92
N SER A 533 -3.90 -10.59 7.40
CA SER A 533 -3.46 -9.42 6.62
C SER A 533 -1.95 -9.45 6.38
N ALA A 534 -1.13 -9.88 7.35
CA ALA A 534 0.31 -10.04 7.17
C ALA A 534 0.65 -11.20 6.21
N TRP A 535 -0.09 -12.32 6.26
CA TRP A 535 0.05 -13.40 5.27
C TRP A 535 -0.22 -12.91 3.84
N ASN A 536 -1.31 -12.16 3.62
CA ASN A 536 -1.61 -11.57 2.32
C ASN A 536 -0.52 -10.57 1.90
N ASN A 537 -0.07 -9.69 2.79
CA ASN A 537 0.97 -8.71 2.47
C ASN A 537 2.32 -9.36 2.17
N LYS A 538 2.65 -10.47 2.86
CA LYS A 538 3.80 -11.33 2.54
C LYS A 538 3.68 -11.89 1.12
N GLY A 539 2.49 -12.40 0.75
CA GLY A 539 2.21 -12.85 -0.61
C GLY A 539 2.47 -11.78 -1.67
N ILE A 540 1.99 -10.56 -1.44
CA ILE A 540 2.20 -9.43 -2.37
C ILE A 540 3.70 -9.09 -2.50
N ALA A 541 4.45 -9.10 -1.40
CA ALA A 541 5.89 -8.86 -1.45
C ALA A 541 6.63 -9.98 -2.21
N LEU A 542 6.21 -11.24 -2.06
CA LEU A 542 6.76 -12.38 -2.79
C LEU A 542 6.43 -12.35 -4.29
N GLU A 543 5.25 -11.86 -4.69
CA GLU A 543 4.92 -11.64 -6.10
C GLU A 543 5.82 -10.57 -6.74
N ASN A 544 6.13 -9.49 -6.02
CA ASN A 544 7.06 -8.46 -6.51
C ASN A 544 8.50 -8.98 -6.65
N LEU A 545 8.84 -10.06 -5.94
CA LEU A 545 10.08 -10.82 -6.09
C LEU A 545 10.00 -11.93 -7.14
N GLU A 546 8.87 -12.03 -7.85
CA GLU A 546 8.58 -13.09 -8.82
C GLU A 546 8.61 -14.52 -8.22
N ARG A 547 8.50 -14.64 -6.88
CA ARG A 547 8.44 -15.93 -6.16
C ARG A 547 7.00 -16.42 -6.04
N TYR A 548 6.37 -16.65 -7.19
CA TYR A 548 4.92 -16.85 -7.28
C TYR A 548 4.41 -18.09 -6.50
N GLU A 549 5.13 -19.22 -6.48
CA GLU A 549 4.73 -20.39 -5.66
C GLU A 549 4.65 -20.05 -4.18
N GLN A 550 5.64 -19.31 -3.65
CA GLN A 550 5.66 -18.90 -2.25
C GLN A 550 4.54 -17.90 -1.95
N ALA A 551 4.23 -17.02 -2.91
CA ALA A 551 3.10 -16.11 -2.80
C ALA A 551 1.77 -16.85 -2.71
N VAL A 552 1.54 -17.85 -3.57
CA VAL A 552 0.33 -18.70 -3.52
C VAL A 552 0.19 -19.36 -2.15
N ALA A 553 1.27 -19.93 -1.60
CA ALA A 553 1.24 -20.55 -0.27
C ALA A 553 0.91 -19.52 0.84
N ALA A 554 1.45 -18.30 0.77
CA ALA A 554 1.13 -17.24 1.71
C ALA A 554 -0.35 -16.81 1.63
N TYR A 555 -0.90 -16.68 0.41
CA TYR A 555 -2.32 -16.40 0.20
C TYR A 555 -3.21 -17.52 0.72
N GLU A 556 -2.84 -18.78 0.52
CA GLU A 556 -3.55 -19.92 1.09
C GLU A 556 -3.60 -19.87 2.62
N LYS A 557 -2.50 -19.52 3.29
CA LYS A 557 -2.51 -19.30 4.75
C LYS A 557 -3.42 -18.16 5.18
N ALA A 558 -3.44 -17.04 4.44
CA ALA A 558 -4.40 -15.96 4.72
C ALA A 558 -5.86 -16.45 4.61
N LEU A 559 -6.15 -17.29 3.61
CA LEU A 559 -7.49 -17.82 3.32
C LEU A 559 -7.91 -18.97 4.25
N GLU A 560 -6.97 -19.76 4.78
CA GLU A 560 -7.24 -20.74 5.86
C GLU A 560 -7.76 -20.03 7.12
N ILE A 561 -7.19 -18.87 7.44
CA ILE A 561 -7.58 -18.07 8.61
C ILE A 561 -8.87 -17.27 8.33
N LYS A 562 -8.95 -16.63 7.15
CA LYS A 562 -10.08 -15.80 6.74
C LYS A 562 -10.56 -16.16 5.32
N PRO A 563 -11.47 -17.15 5.19
CA PRO A 563 -11.92 -17.66 3.88
C PRO A 563 -12.66 -16.64 3.00
N ASP A 564 -13.31 -15.64 3.61
CA ASP A 564 -14.08 -14.59 2.95
C ASP A 564 -13.23 -13.36 2.54
N TYR A 565 -11.89 -13.46 2.61
CA TYR A 565 -11.00 -12.37 2.24
C TYR A 565 -10.74 -12.29 0.73
N HIS A 566 -11.67 -11.63 0.02
CA HIS A 566 -11.67 -11.49 -1.44
C HIS A 566 -10.34 -10.97 -2.05
N TYR A 567 -9.62 -10.06 -1.39
CA TYR A 567 -8.31 -9.60 -1.88
C TYR A 567 -7.29 -10.74 -1.99
N ALA A 568 -7.23 -11.66 -1.00
CA ALA A 568 -6.29 -12.78 -1.06
C ALA A 568 -6.68 -13.80 -2.15
N TRP A 569 -7.98 -14.02 -2.40
CA TRP A 569 -8.43 -14.84 -3.52
C TRP A 569 -8.02 -14.23 -4.87
N ASN A 570 -8.22 -12.92 -5.06
CA ASN A 570 -7.81 -12.26 -6.30
C ASN A 570 -6.28 -12.32 -6.48
N ASN A 571 -5.52 -12.00 -5.44
CA ASN A 571 -4.06 -12.01 -5.52
C ASN A 571 -3.52 -13.43 -5.75
N LYS A 572 -4.13 -14.46 -5.13
CA LYS A 572 -3.84 -15.86 -5.45
C LYS A 572 -4.09 -16.17 -6.93
N GLY A 573 -5.20 -15.69 -7.49
CA GLY A 573 -5.49 -15.82 -8.92
C GLY A 573 -4.42 -15.16 -9.79
N ASP A 574 -3.97 -13.96 -9.42
CA ASP A 574 -2.92 -13.24 -10.14
C ASP A 574 -1.58 -13.98 -10.11
N ALA A 575 -1.16 -14.50 -8.96
CA ALA A 575 0.03 -15.34 -8.83
C ALA A 575 -0.08 -16.62 -9.68
N LEU A 576 -1.22 -17.31 -9.64
CA LEU A 576 -1.46 -18.54 -10.42
C LEU A 576 -1.43 -18.27 -11.93
N ARG A 577 -1.96 -17.12 -12.37
CA ARG A 577 -1.93 -16.70 -13.77
C ARG A 577 -0.49 -16.41 -14.24
N LYS A 578 0.36 -15.87 -13.37
CA LYS A 578 1.80 -15.66 -13.64
C LYS A 578 2.57 -16.98 -13.74
N LEU A 579 2.15 -18.00 -13.00
CA LEU A 579 2.60 -19.39 -13.11
C LEU A 579 1.98 -20.16 -14.28
N GLU A 580 1.20 -19.50 -15.14
CA GLU A 580 0.49 -20.11 -16.27
C GLU A 580 -0.53 -21.19 -15.87
N ARG A 581 -0.91 -21.27 -14.58
CA ARG A 581 -1.95 -22.18 -14.07
C ARG A 581 -3.34 -21.55 -14.23
N TYR A 582 -3.72 -21.31 -15.48
CA TYR A 582 -4.86 -20.46 -15.81
C TYR A 582 -6.20 -20.99 -15.28
N GLU A 583 -6.48 -22.30 -15.30
CA GLU A 583 -7.72 -22.87 -14.73
C GLU A 583 -7.84 -22.60 -13.23
N GLN A 584 -6.75 -22.77 -12.49
CA GLN A 584 -6.73 -22.51 -11.04
C GLN A 584 -6.90 -21.01 -10.76
N ALA A 585 -6.31 -20.16 -11.59
CA ALA A 585 -6.51 -18.71 -11.51
C ALA A 585 -7.98 -18.34 -11.72
N VAL A 586 -8.64 -18.89 -12.74
CA VAL A 586 -10.08 -18.69 -12.99
C VAL A 586 -10.91 -19.07 -11.77
N ALA A 587 -10.65 -20.22 -11.15
CA ALA A 587 -11.37 -20.66 -9.95
C ALA A 587 -11.15 -19.71 -8.75
N ALA A 588 -9.94 -19.19 -8.56
CA ALA A 588 -9.65 -18.21 -7.51
C ALA A 588 -10.37 -16.87 -7.74
N TYR A 589 -10.44 -16.39 -8.98
CA TYR A 589 -11.21 -15.20 -9.32
C TYR A 589 -12.73 -15.45 -9.16
N GLU A 590 -13.24 -16.63 -9.48
CA GLU A 590 -14.64 -17.00 -9.22
C GLU A 590 -14.97 -16.95 -7.73
N LYS A 591 -14.10 -17.47 -6.85
CA LYS A 591 -14.27 -17.34 -5.40
C LYS A 591 -14.27 -15.89 -4.93
N THR A 592 -13.43 -15.04 -5.52
CA THR A 592 -13.46 -13.58 -5.27
C THR A 592 -14.83 -13.00 -5.61
N LEU A 593 -15.39 -13.38 -6.76
CA LEU A 593 -16.65 -12.86 -7.28
C LEU A 593 -17.89 -13.45 -6.61
N GLU A 594 -17.80 -14.65 -6.03
CA GLU A 594 -18.83 -15.20 -5.13
C GLU A 594 -18.95 -14.36 -3.85
N ILE A 595 -17.81 -13.92 -3.30
CA ILE A 595 -17.76 -13.09 -2.07
C ILE A 595 -18.13 -11.63 -2.38
N LYS A 596 -17.58 -11.08 -3.47
CA LYS A 596 -17.73 -9.68 -3.87
C LYS A 596 -18.02 -9.57 -5.39
N PRO A 597 -19.30 -9.62 -5.81
CA PRO A 597 -19.68 -9.65 -7.22
C PRO A 597 -19.33 -8.39 -8.04
N ASP A 598 -19.22 -7.24 -7.38
CA ASP A 598 -18.91 -5.93 -7.98
C ASP A 598 -17.39 -5.67 -8.10
N PHE A 599 -16.55 -6.64 -7.72
CA PHE A 599 -15.09 -6.49 -7.76
C PHE A 599 -14.54 -6.58 -9.19
N HIS A 600 -14.58 -5.45 -9.89
CA HIS A 600 -14.21 -5.32 -11.31
C HIS A 600 -12.79 -5.80 -11.66
N TYR A 601 -11.82 -5.70 -10.74
CA TYR A 601 -10.46 -6.23 -10.95
C TYR A 601 -10.48 -7.75 -11.17
N ALA A 602 -11.24 -8.50 -10.37
CA ALA A 602 -11.35 -9.96 -10.55
C ALA A 602 -12.06 -10.34 -11.85
N TRP A 603 -13.08 -9.60 -12.28
CA TRP A 603 -13.71 -9.81 -13.58
C TRP A 603 -12.73 -9.63 -14.75
N ASN A 604 -11.95 -8.55 -14.75
CA ASN A 604 -10.93 -8.32 -15.77
C ASN A 604 -9.80 -9.36 -15.70
N ASN A 605 -9.36 -9.72 -14.50
CA ASN A 605 -8.30 -10.72 -14.31
C ASN A 605 -8.76 -12.12 -14.75
N LYS A 606 -10.00 -12.50 -14.45
CA LYS A 606 -10.67 -13.69 -14.97
C LYS A 606 -10.72 -13.68 -16.49
N GLY A 607 -11.15 -12.57 -17.10
CA GLY A 607 -11.16 -12.42 -18.56
C GLY A 607 -9.77 -12.60 -19.18
N ASN A 608 -8.73 -12.07 -18.54
CA ASN A 608 -7.35 -12.24 -19.00
C ASN A 608 -6.85 -13.69 -18.92
N ALA A 609 -7.21 -14.42 -17.86
CA ALA A 609 -6.89 -15.85 -17.73
C ALA A 609 -7.66 -16.69 -18.76
N LEU A 610 -8.96 -16.43 -18.95
CA LEU A 610 -9.79 -17.10 -19.96
C LEU A 610 -9.30 -16.88 -21.39
N ARG A 611 -8.82 -15.67 -21.70
CA ARG A 611 -8.20 -15.35 -23.00
C ARG A 611 -6.91 -16.15 -23.23
N LYS A 612 -6.15 -16.48 -22.18
CA LYS A 612 -4.95 -17.33 -22.26
C LYS A 612 -5.31 -18.81 -22.47
N LEU A 613 -6.48 -19.23 -21.98
CA LEU A 613 -7.09 -20.53 -22.27
C LEU A 613 -7.85 -20.59 -23.59
N GLU A 614 -7.76 -19.54 -24.42
CA GLU A 614 -8.47 -19.42 -25.70
C GLU A 614 -10.01 -19.49 -25.59
N ARG A 615 -10.56 -19.33 -24.38
CA ARG A 615 -12.01 -19.24 -24.12
C ARG A 615 -12.50 -17.81 -24.31
N TYR A 616 -12.40 -17.32 -25.54
CA TYR A 616 -12.56 -15.91 -25.86
C TYR A 616 -13.97 -15.36 -25.58
N GLU A 617 -15.04 -16.12 -25.84
CA GLU A 617 -16.42 -15.70 -25.52
C GLU A 617 -16.61 -15.47 -24.02
N GLN A 618 -16.11 -16.40 -23.19
CA GLN A 618 -16.19 -16.26 -21.73
C GLN A 618 -15.33 -15.10 -21.25
N ALA A 619 -14.17 -14.87 -21.89
CA ALA A 619 -13.32 -13.72 -21.59
C ALA A 619 -14.04 -12.40 -21.88
N ILE A 620 -14.74 -12.28 -23.01
CA ILE A 620 -15.53 -11.11 -23.37
C ILE A 620 -16.64 -10.87 -22.34
N ALA A 621 -17.40 -11.91 -21.98
CA ALA A 621 -18.44 -11.80 -20.95
C ALA A 621 -17.88 -11.32 -19.59
N ALA A 622 -16.68 -11.80 -19.21
CA ALA A 622 -16.02 -11.32 -17.99
C ALA A 622 -15.57 -9.86 -18.11
N PHE A 623 -15.04 -9.43 -19.26
CA PHE A 623 -14.72 -8.01 -19.49
C PHE A 623 -15.96 -7.12 -19.50
N ASP A 624 -17.09 -7.59 -20.04
CA ASP A 624 -18.36 -6.87 -20.01
C ASP A 624 -18.82 -6.64 -18.56
N LYS A 625 -18.70 -7.65 -17.70
CA LYS A 625 -18.98 -7.50 -16.26
C LYS A 625 -18.03 -6.54 -15.55
N ALA A 626 -16.75 -6.51 -15.93
CA ALA A 626 -15.82 -5.50 -15.42
C ALA A 626 -16.23 -4.08 -15.86
N LEU A 627 -16.68 -3.92 -17.11
CA LEU A 627 -17.12 -2.65 -17.70
C LEU A 627 -18.48 -2.17 -17.16
N GLU A 628 -19.39 -3.07 -16.78
CA GLU A 628 -20.64 -2.69 -16.08
C GLU A 628 -20.36 -1.92 -14.78
N ASN A 629 -19.28 -2.27 -14.07
CA ASN A 629 -18.88 -1.64 -12.81
C ASN A 629 -17.93 -0.45 -13.02
N GLN A 630 -17.11 -0.46 -14.07
CA GLN A 630 -16.17 0.61 -14.41
C GLN A 630 -16.15 0.88 -15.93
N PRO A 631 -17.14 1.64 -16.47
CA PRO A 631 -17.33 1.83 -17.91
C PRO A 631 -16.18 2.57 -18.61
N GLU A 632 -15.50 3.46 -17.89
CA GLU A 632 -14.42 4.32 -18.43
C GLU A 632 -13.04 3.66 -18.42
N SER A 633 -12.94 2.42 -17.94
CA SER A 633 -11.67 1.71 -17.88
C SER A 633 -11.15 1.33 -19.27
N HIS A 634 -10.24 2.15 -19.80
CA HIS A 634 -9.58 1.91 -21.09
C HIS A 634 -8.84 0.56 -21.14
N TYR A 635 -8.32 0.07 -20.01
CA TYR A 635 -7.68 -1.25 -19.92
C TYR A 635 -8.66 -2.38 -20.24
N TYR A 636 -9.91 -2.29 -19.75
CA TYR A 636 -10.91 -3.35 -19.92
C TYR A 636 -11.43 -3.36 -21.36
N TRP A 637 -11.71 -2.18 -21.92
CA TRP A 637 -12.03 -2.02 -23.34
C TRP A 637 -10.94 -2.58 -24.26
N ARG A 638 -9.67 -2.27 -23.98
CA ARG A 638 -8.55 -2.83 -24.74
C ARG A 638 -8.49 -4.36 -24.62
N ASN A 639 -8.66 -4.91 -23.42
CA ASN A 639 -8.59 -6.36 -23.22
C ASN A 639 -9.74 -7.09 -23.96
N LYS A 640 -10.95 -6.51 -23.93
CA LYS A 640 -12.11 -6.94 -24.71
C LYS A 640 -11.83 -6.87 -26.22
N GLY A 641 -11.30 -5.76 -26.71
CA GLY A 641 -10.94 -5.60 -28.14
C GLY A 641 -9.91 -6.62 -28.62
N VAL A 642 -8.92 -6.95 -27.79
CA VAL A 642 -7.94 -8.00 -28.13
C VAL A 642 -8.59 -9.38 -28.19
N ALA A 643 -9.52 -9.71 -27.28
CA ALA A 643 -10.26 -10.97 -27.32
C ALA A 643 -11.20 -11.06 -28.54
N LEU A 644 -11.93 -9.98 -28.86
CA LEU A 644 -12.79 -9.89 -30.04
C LEU A 644 -12.01 -10.09 -31.35
N ARG A 645 -10.82 -9.48 -31.45
CA ARG A 645 -9.94 -9.64 -32.62
C ARG A 645 -9.45 -11.08 -32.78
N LYS A 646 -9.28 -11.82 -31.68
CA LYS A 646 -8.89 -13.24 -31.71
C LYS A 646 -10.03 -14.17 -32.13
N LEU A 647 -11.28 -13.74 -31.93
CA LEU A 647 -12.49 -14.38 -32.48
C LEU A 647 -12.88 -13.88 -33.86
N GLU A 648 -12.02 -13.09 -34.52
CA GLU A 648 -12.26 -12.53 -35.84
C GLU A 648 -13.49 -11.59 -35.91
N ARG A 649 -14.00 -11.12 -34.76
CA ARG A 649 -15.07 -10.12 -34.67
C ARG A 649 -14.48 -8.72 -34.77
N TYR A 650 -13.91 -8.41 -35.94
CA TYR A 650 -13.04 -7.25 -36.12
C TYR A 650 -13.76 -5.90 -35.94
N GLU A 651 -15.00 -5.74 -36.41
CA GLU A 651 -15.79 -4.51 -36.22
C GLU A 651 -16.04 -4.22 -34.75
N GLN A 652 -16.41 -5.24 -33.98
CA GLN A 652 -16.61 -5.11 -32.54
C GLN A 652 -15.29 -4.81 -31.82
N ALA A 653 -14.19 -5.41 -32.29
CA ALA A 653 -12.85 -5.11 -31.76
C ALA A 653 -12.46 -3.65 -32.00
N ILE A 654 -12.74 -3.11 -33.19
CA ILE A 654 -12.51 -1.70 -33.53
C ILE A 654 -13.32 -0.80 -32.60
N ALA A 655 -14.62 -1.04 -32.44
CA ALA A 655 -15.46 -0.27 -31.53
C ALA A 655 -14.95 -0.31 -30.08
N ALA A 656 -14.47 -1.47 -29.60
CA ALA A 656 -13.85 -1.58 -28.28
C ALA A 656 -12.53 -0.79 -28.17
N PHE A 657 -11.69 -0.78 -29.22
CA PHE A 657 -10.48 0.03 -29.24
C PHE A 657 -10.79 1.53 -29.31
N ASP A 658 -11.85 1.93 -30.00
CA ASP A 658 -12.32 3.32 -30.04
C ASP A 658 -12.76 3.79 -28.65
N LYS A 659 -13.51 2.97 -27.91
CA LYS A 659 -13.83 3.26 -26.50
C LYS A 659 -12.60 3.36 -25.60
N ALA A 660 -11.58 2.52 -25.82
CA ALA A 660 -10.32 2.65 -25.08
C ALA A 660 -9.56 3.95 -25.43
N LEU A 661 -9.66 4.41 -26.69
CA LEU A 661 -9.01 5.63 -27.19
C LEU A 661 -9.75 6.92 -26.79
N GLU A 662 -11.06 6.88 -26.60
CA GLU A 662 -11.83 8.01 -26.04
C GLU A 662 -11.27 8.44 -24.68
N ASN A 663 -10.90 7.48 -23.84
CA ASN A 663 -10.34 7.72 -22.51
C ASN A 663 -8.81 7.91 -22.51
N GLN A 664 -8.08 7.22 -23.41
CA GLN A 664 -6.62 7.32 -23.52
C GLN A 664 -6.15 7.50 -24.98
N PRO A 665 -6.29 8.71 -25.56
CA PRO A 665 -6.03 8.96 -26.97
C PRO A 665 -4.55 8.83 -27.35
N GLU A 666 -3.64 9.06 -26.40
CA GLU A 666 -2.18 8.98 -26.60
C GLU A 666 -1.61 7.55 -26.48
N SER A 667 -2.47 6.52 -26.52
CA SER A 667 -1.99 5.13 -26.45
C SER A 667 -1.63 4.58 -27.85
N HIS A 668 -0.34 4.64 -28.19
CA HIS A 668 0.20 4.03 -29.42
C HIS A 668 -0.11 2.53 -29.55
N TYR A 669 -0.24 1.81 -28.44
CA TYR A 669 -0.65 0.39 -28.45
C TYR A 669 -2.09 0.18 -28.90
N TYR A 670 -3.01 1.09 -28.56
CA TYR A 670 -4.42 0.96 -28.89
C TYR A 670 -4.65 1.28 -30.36
N TRP A 671 -4.06 2.37 -30.86
CA TRP A 671 -4.01 2.71 -32.28
C TRP A 671 -3.45 1.57 -33.13
N ARG A 672 -2.33 0.97 -32.72
CA ARG A 672 -1.76 -0.19 -33.43
C ARG A 672 -2.70 -1.39 -33.44
N ASN A 673 -3.36 -1.71 -32.31
CA ASN A 673 -4.29 -2.85 -32.28
C ASN A 673 -5.57 -2.59 -33.10
N LYS A 674 -6.06 -1.34 -33.14
CA LYS A 674 -7.12 -0.91 -34.05
C LYS A 674 -6.71 -1.08 -35.50
N GLY A 675 -5.51 -0.61 -35.87
CA GLY A 675 -4.95 -0.78 -37.22
C GLY A 675 -4.84 -2.25 -37.62
N VAL A 676 -4.43 -3.14 -36.71
CA VAL A 676 -4.38 -4.59 -37.00
C VAL A 676 -5.77 -5.17 -37.25
N ALA A 677 -6.78 -4.74 -36.50
CA ALA A 677 -8.17 -5.17 -36.74
C ALA A 677 -8.70 -4.66 -38.08
N LEU A 678 -8.45 -3.39 -38.43
CA LEU A 678 -8.82 -2.80 -39.73
C LEU A 678 -8.13 -3.50 -40.91
N LYS A 679 -6.83 -3.80 -40.77
CA LYS A 679 -6.06 -4.52 -41.78
C LYS A 679 -6.63 -5.93 -42.03
N ASN A 680 -7.08 -6.61 -40.97
CA ASN A 680 -7.69 -7.94 -41.10
C ASN A 680 -9.10 -7.89 -41.74
N LEU A 681 -9.74 -6.72 -41.78
CA LEU A 681 -10.95 -6.44 -42.56
C LEU A 681 -10.66 -5.91 -43.97
N GLU A 682 -9.40 -5.94 -44.40
CA GLU A 682 -8.96 -5.40 -45.69
C GLU A 682 -9.21 -3.89 -45.87
N ARG A 683 -9.48 -3.16 -44.77
CA ARG A 683 -9.61 -1.69 -44.75
C ARG A 683 -8.23 -1.05 -44.57
N TYR A 684 -7.38 -1.23 -45.58
CA TYR A 684 -5.95 -0.94 -45.47
C TYR A 684 -5.64 0.56 -45.27
N GLU A 685 -6.38 1.47 -45.91
CA GLU A 685 -6.20 2.92 -45.78
C GLU A 685 -6.51 3.41 -44.36
N GLU A 686 -7.59 2.91 -43.76
CA GLU A 686 -7.93 3.24 -42.37
C GLU A 686 -6.94 2.60 -41.40
N ALA A 687 -6.45 1.40 -41.72
CA ALA A 687 -5.38 0.77 -40.95
C ALA A 687 -4.10 1.63 -40.99
N LEU A 688 -3.75 2.20 -42.16
CA LEU A 688 -2.61 3.11 -42.32
C LEU A 688 -2.77 4.37 -41.46
N ALA A 689 -3.94 5.02 -41.51
CA ALA A 689 -4.22 6.18 -40.66
C ALA A 689 -4.07 5.84 -39.17
N ALA A 690 -4.55 4.66 -38.73
CA ALA A 690 -4.38 4.21 -37.35
C ALA A 690 -2.91 3.93 -36.99
N TYR A 691 -2.12 3.33 -37.89
CA TYR A 691 -0.69 3.14 -37.65
C TYR A 691 0.08 4.45 -37.63
N GLU A 692 -0.28 5.42 -38.48
CA GLU A 692 0.32 6.75 -38.48
C GLU A 692 0.05 7.48 -37.16
N LYS A 693 -1.18 7.43 -36.64
CA LYS A 693 -1.47 7.95 -35.29
C LYS A 693 -0.63 7.29 -34.20
N ALA A 694 -0.44 5.97 -34.27
CA ALA A 694 0.45 5.27 -33.35
C ALA A 694 1.91 5.75 -33.44
N LEU A 695 2.37 6.11 -34.64
CA LEU A 695 3.74 6.56 -34.91
C LEU A 695 3.94 8.05 -34.65
N GLU A 696 2.92 8.89 -34.77
CA GLU A 696 2.93 10.28 -34.29
C GLU A 696 3.21 10.32 -32.78
N ILE A 697 2.55 9.44 -32.02
CA ILE A 697 2.75 9.31 -30.58
C ILE A 697 4.12 8.70 -30.25
N LYS A 698 4.51 7.64 -30.96
CA LYS A 698 5.78 6.94 -30.75
C LYS A 698 6.47 6.62 -32.09
N PRO A 699 7.36 7.51 -32.57
CA PRO A 699 7.98 7.38 -33.89
C PRO A 699 8.74 6.06 -34.11
N ASN A 700 9.48 5.60 -33.11
CA ASN A 700 10.32 4.39 -33.21
C ASN A 700 9.57 3.11 -32.80
N PHE A 701 8.24 3.06 -32.97
CA PHE A 701 7.45 1.88 -32.64
C PHE A 701 7.49 0.83 -33.77
N HIS A 702 8.55 0.02 -33.78
CA HIS A 702 8.80 -1.00 -34.82
C HIS A 702 7.59 -1.89 -35.15
N ASN A 703 6.78 -2.26 -34.16
CA ASN A 703 5.58 -3.08 -34.38
C ASN A 703 4.51 -2.39 -35.22
N ALA A 704 4.34 -1.07 -35.08
CA ALA A 704 3.41 -0.30 -35.91
C ALA A 704 4.01 -0.03 -37.29
N LEU A 705 5.31 0.29 -37.38
CA LEU A 705 6.02 0.43 -38.67
C LEU A 705 5.92 -0.85 -39.50
N LEU A 706 6.17 -2.01 -38.91
CA LEU A 706 6.05 -3.29 -39.61
C LEU A 706 4.63 -3.53 -40.12
N CYS A 707 3.61 -3.28 -39.29
CA CYS A 707 2.21 -3.42 -39.72
C CYS A 707 1.82 -2.38 -40.79
N LYS A 708 2.39 -1.17 -40.74
CA LYS A 708 2.23 -0.11 -41.75
C LYS A 708 2.81 -0.57 -43.09
N GLY A 709 4.04 -1.10 -43.11
CA GLY A 709 4.67 -1.61 -44.32
C GLY A 709 3.86 -2.73 -44.98
N ILE A 710 3.34 -3.67 -44.18
CA ILE A 710 2.48 -4.76 -44.69
C ILE A 710 1.18 -4.20 -45.29
N ALA A 711 0.57 -3.19 -44.67
CA ALA A 711 -0.64 -2.57 -45.22
C ALA A 711 -0.35 -1.80 -46.52
N LEU A 712 0.80 -1.13 -46.64
CA LEU A 712 1.25 -0.46 -47.87
C LEU A 712 1.49 -1.46 -49.01
N GLU A 713 2.10 -2.61 -48.71
CA GLU A 713 2.33 -3.69 -49.68
C GLU A 713 1.01 -4.24 -50.25
N LYS A 714 -0.03 -4.36 -49.40
CA LYS A 714 -1.38 -4.77 -49.83
C LYS A 714 -2.10 -3.74 -50.69
N LEU A 715 -1.68 -2.48 -50.60
CA LEU A 715 -2.14 -1.38 -51.45
C LEU A 715 -1.23 -1.15 -52.65
N GLU A 716 -0.26 -2.04 -52.90
CA GLU A 716 0.71 -1.94 -54.00
C GLU A 716 1.58 -0.67 -53.94
N ARG A 717 1.66 0.00 -52.78
CA ARG A 717 2.51 1.17 -52.51
C ARG A 717 3.90 0.73 -52.07
N TYR A 718 4.60 0.00 -52.94
CA TYR A 718 5.82 -0.73 -52.60
C TYR A 718 6.98 0.19 -52.17
N GLU A 719 7.18 1.35 -52.78
CA GLU A 719 8.23 2.31 -52.40
C GLU A 719 8.07 2.80 -50.96
N GLU A 720 6.84 3.13 -50.56
CA GLU A 720 6.55 3.57 -49.20
C GLU A 720 6.67 2.41 -48.20
N ALA A 721 6.31 1.19 -48.62
CA ALA A 721 6.51 -0.01 -47.82
C ALA A 721 8.00 -0.25 -47.55
N ILE A 722 8.84 -0.16 -48.60
CA ILE A 722 10.30 -0.28 -48.50
C ILE A 722 10.88 0.76 -47.55
N ALA A 723 10.53 2.04 -47.71
CA ALA A 723 10.98 3.11 -46.82
C ALA A 723 10.55 2.89 -45.37
N THR A 724 9.36 2.29 -45.16
CA THR A 724 8.87 1.94 -43.83
C THR A 724 9.64 0.75 -43.23
N TYR A 725 9.96 -0.28 -44.02
CA TYR A 725 10.78 -1.40 -43.58
C TYR A 725 12.22 -0.99 -43.27
N GLU A 726 12.80 -0.05 -44.02
CA GLU A 726 14.10 0.54 -43.73
C GLU A 726 14.14 1.20 -42.35
N LYS A 727 13.10 1.98 -41.99
CA LYS A 727 12.97 2.53 -40.63
C LYS A 727 12.89 1.45 -39.55
N VAL A 728 12.24 0.30 -39.83
CA VAL A 728 12.26 -0.83 -38.89
C VAL A 728 13.68 -1.39 -38.73
N LEU A 729 14.42 -1.51 -39.83
CA LEU A 729 15.78 -2.04 -39.87
C LEU A 729 16.81 -1.09 -39.24
N GLU A 730 16.59 0.23 -39.28
CA GLU A 730 17.38 1.20 -38.51
C GLU A 730 17.24 0.97 -36.99
N ILE A 731 16.04 0.60 -36.54
CA ILE A 731 15.76 0.34 -35.11
C ILE A 731 16.17 -1.09 -34.71
N LYS A 732 15.95 -2.06 -35.58
CA LYS A 732 16.23 -3.49 -35.40
C LYS A 732 16.89 -4.10 -36.65
N PRO A 733 18.21 -3.96 -36.79
CA PRO A 733 18.94 -4.47 -37.96
C PRO A 733 18.86 -5.99 -38.13
N ASP A 734 18.63 -6.72 -37.03
CA ASP A 734 18.50 -8.18 -36.95
C ASP A 734 17.08 -8.69 -37.27
N SER A 735 16.16 -7.80 -37.65
CA SER A 735 14.80 -8.18 -38.01
C SER A 735 14.74 -8.90 -39.36
N HIS A 736 15.00 -10.21 -39.35
CA HIS A 736 14.89 -11.07 -40.53
C HIS A 736 13.54 -10.90 -41.25
N TYR A 737 12.43 -10.82 -40.53
CA TYR A 737 11.11 -10.63 -41.14
C TYR A 737 11.00 -9.32 -41.95
N SER A 738 11.64 -8.23 -41.50
CA SER A 738 11.64 -6.96 -42.23
C SER A 738 12.54 -7.01 -43.47
N TRP A 739 13.68 -7.70 -43.41
CA TRP A 739 14.53 -7.95 -44.58
C TRP A 739 13.81 -8.76 -45.65
N LEU A 740 13.06 -9.80 -45.26
CA LEU A 740 12.25 -10.60 -46.18
C LEU A 740 11.21 -9.75 -46.90
N LEU A 741 10.39 -9.00 -46.15
CA LEU A 741 9.33 -8.17 -46.72
C LEU A 741 9.90 -7.04 -47.60
N LYS A 742 11.03 -6.45 -47.21
CA LYS A 742 11.75 -5.48 -48.05
C LYS A 742 12.20 -6.12 -49.36
N GLY A 743 12.80 -7.30 -49.32
CA GLY A 743 13.25 -8.02 -50.51
C GLY A 743 12.11 -8.39 -51.45
N ILE A 744 10.98 -8.86 -50.92
CA ILE A 744 9.77 -9.17 -51.72
C ILE A 744 9.21 -7.90 -52.37
N ALA A 745 9.10 -6.79 -51.63
CA ALA A 745 8.63 -5.52 -52.19
C ALA A 745 9.57 -4.99 -53.30
N LEU A 746 10.89 -5.15 -53.14
CA LEU A 746 11.87 -4.80 -54.18
C LEU A 746 11.77 -5.72 -55.41
N GLU A 747 11.53 -7.01 -55.21
CA GLU A 747 11.27 -7.97 -56.30
C GLU A 747 10.04 -7.56 -57.12
N LYS A 748 8.97 -7.07 -56.46
CA LYS A 748 7.76 -6.56 -57.13
C LYS A 748 7.97 -5.28 -57.93
N LEU A 749 8.93 -4.45 -57.53
CA LEU A 749 9.35 -3.25 -58.26
C LEU A 749 10.44 -3.52 -59.30
N GLU A 750 10.76 -4.79 -59.55
CA GLU A 750 11.81 -5.21 -60.48
C GLU A 750 13.22 -4.68 -60.14
N ARG A 751 13.44 -4.26 -58.89
CA ARG A 751 14.75 -3.82 -58.36
C ARG A 751 15.54 -5.01 -57.83
N TYR A 752 15.88 -5.93 -58.74
CA TYR A 752 16.36 -7.26 -58.39
C TYR A 752 17.71 -7.27 -57.64
N GLU A 753 18.68 -6.40 -57.99
CA GLU A 753 19.95 -6.29 -57.26
C GLU A 753 19.75 -5.97 -55.77
N GLU A 754 18.88 -5.00 -55.48
CA GLU A 754 18.59 -4.59 -54.12
C GLU A 754 17.78 -5.65 -53.37
N ALA A 755 16.86 -6.34 -54.06
CA ALA A 755 16.13 -7.48 -53.51
C ALA A 755 17.10 -8.60 -53.09
N ILE A 756 18.08 -8.93 -53.94
CA ILE A 756 19.13 -9.92 -53.65
C ILE A 756 19.93 -9.50 -52.41
N ALA A 757 20.36 -8.23 -52.32
CA ALA A 757 21.09 -7.73 -51.15
C ALA A 757 20.25 -7.85 -49.86
N ALA A 758 18.95 -7.55 -49.92
CA ALA A 758 18.05 -7.71 -48.79
C ALA A 758 17.88 -9.19 -48.38
N PHE A 759 17.76 -10.10 -49.35
CA PHE A 759 17.70 -11.54 -49.10
C PHE A 759 19.02 -12.09 -48.54
N GLU A 760 20.17 -11.57 -48.96
CA GLU A 760 21.47 -11.94 -48.38
C GLU A 760 21.56 -11.53 -46.91
N LYS A 761 21.11 -10.32 -46.58
CA LYS A 761 21.00 -9.88 -45.18
C LYS A 761 20.04 -10.73 -44.36
N PHE A 762 18.93 -11.18 -44.94
CA PHE A 762 18.08 -12.17 -44.29
C PHE A 762 18.86 -13.47 -44.01
N LEU A 763 19.55 -14.01 -45.01
CA LEU A 763 20.22 -15.31 -44.95
C LEU A 763 21.46 -15.30 -44.03
N GLU A 764 22.11 -14.15 -43.83
CA GLU A 764 23.13 -13.97 -42.79
C GLU A 764 22.55 -14.23 -41.38
N ILE A 765 21.28 -13.88 -41.15
CA ILE A 765 20.59 -14.03 -39.86
C ILE A 765 19.90 -15.40 -39.75
N GLN A 766 19.27 -15.87 -40.82
CA GLN A 766 18.49 -17.11 -40.91
C GLN A 766 18.89 -17.90 -42.17
N PRO A 767 20.01 -18.64 -42.13
CA PRO A 767 20.56 -19.30 -43.32
C PRO A 767 19.70 -20.45 -43.85
N ASN A 768 18.88 -21.07 -42.98
CA ASN A 768 18.09 -22.27 -43.29
C ASN A 768 16.66 -21.93 -43.76
N SER A 769 16.46 -20.87 -44.54
CA SER A 769 15.15 -20.51 -45.08
C SER A 769 15.01 -20.81 -46.57
N HIS A 770 14.35 -21.93 -46.88
CA HIS A 770 14.11 -22.36 -48.27
C HIS A 770 13.33 -21.32 -49.09
N ASN A 771 12.35 -20.64 -48.49
CA ASN A 771 11.55 -19.62 -49.16
C ASN A 771 12.41 -18.45 -49.63
N VAL A 772 13.34 -17.97 -48.80
CA VAL A 772 14.20 -16.83 -49.14
C VAL A 772 15.24 -17.20 -50.18
N TRP A 773 15.81 -18.42 -50.10
CA TRP A 773 16.69 -18.94 -51.16
C TRP A 773 15.95 -19.02 -52.51
N ASN A 774 14.69 -19.45 -52.52
CA ASN A 774 13.87 -19.45 -53.73
C ASN A 774 13.61 -18.03 -54.26
N HIS A 775 13.24 -17.06 -53.41
CA HIS A 775 13.07 -15.66 -53.85
C HIS A 775 14.37 -15.06 -54.40
N LYS A 776 15.52 -15.33 -53.75
CA LYS A 776 16.84 -14.96 -54.26
C LYS A 776 17.11 -15.58 -55.63
N GLY A 777 16.78 -16.85 -55.82
CA GLY A 777 16.90 -17.55 -57.09
C GLY A 777 16.04 -16.93 -58.20
N ILE A 778 14.80 -16.55 -57.89
CA ILE A 778 13.90 -15.86 -58.83
C ILE A 778 14.52 -14.52 -59.27
N ALA A 779 14.95 -13.68 -58.32
CA ALA A 779 15.56 -12.39 -58.61
C ALA A 779 16.86 -12.53 -59.44
N LEU A 780 17.71 -13.51 -59.12
CA LEU A 780 18.91 -13.83 -59.92
C LEU A 780 18.56 -14.27 -61.33
N GLY A 781 17.52 -15.08 -61.50
CA GLY A 781 17.06 -15.54 -62.80
C GLY A 781 16.53 -14.41 -63.68
N LYS A 782 15.90 -13.39 -63.09
CA LYS A 782 15.43 -12.18 -63.78
C LYS A 782 16.56 -11.26 -64.25
N LEU A 783 17.71 -11.32 -63.60
CA LEU A 783 18.94 -10.63 -64.00
C LEU A 783 19.83 -11.45 -64.96
N GLU A 784 19.30 -12.52 -65.53
CA GLU A 784 20.01 -13.44 -66.42
C GLU A 784 21.22 -14.15 -65.77
N ARG A 785 21.33 -14.10 -64.42
CA ARG A 785 22.37 -14.81 -63.64
C ARG A 785 21.96 -16.25 -63.36
N HIS A 786 21.64 -16.98 -64.43
CA HIS A 786 20.95 -18.27 -64.37
C HIS A 786 21.68 -19.35 -63.56
N GLU A 787 23.01 -19.46 -63.65
CA GLU A 787 23.79 -20.43 -62.86
C GLU A 787 23.75 -20.13 -61.35
N GLN A 788 23.78 -18.85 -60.96
CA GLN A 788 23.62 -18.46 -59.56
C GLN A 788 22.19 -18.70 -59.07
N ALA A 789 21.19 -18.52 -59.95
CA ALA A 789 19.81 -18.84 -59.66
C ALA A 789 19.62 -20.34 -59.40
N LEU A 790 20.22 -21.22 -60.21
CA LEU A 790 20.22 -22.67 -59.98
C LEU A 790 20.83 -23.03 -58.62
N ALA A 791 21.99 -22.48 -58.29
CA ALA A 791 22.63 -22.71 -57.00
C ALA A 791 21.74 -22.26 -55.82
N ALA A 792 21.00 -21.15 -55.96
CA ALA A 792 20.05 -20.70 -54.95
C ALA A 792 18.84 -21.64 -54.83
N PHE A 793 18.28 -22.14 -55.93
CA PHE A 793 17.21 -23.14 -55.89
C PHE A 793 17.68 -24.47 -55.29
N ASP A 794 18.90 -24.91 -55.61
CA ASP A 794 19.49 -26.11 -55.02
C ASP A 794 19.67 -25.98 -53.51
N LYS A 795 20.09 -24.80 -53.02
CA LYS A 795 20.13 -24.53 -51.59
C LYS A 795 18.74 -24.53 -50.95
N ALA A 796 17.72 -23.99 -51.61
CA ALA A 796 16.35 -24.07 -51.12
C ALA A 796 15.88 -25.53 -50.98
N LEU A 797 16.21 -26.38 -51.97
CA LEU A 797 15.83 -27.79 -52.02
C LEU A 797 16.68 -28.68 -51.09
N GLU A 798 17.93 -28.31 -50.80
CA GLU A 798 18.74 -28.95 -49.76
C GLU A 798 18.12 -28.78 -48.37
N ILE A 799 17.52 -27.60 -48.12
CA ILE A 799 16.82 -27.28 -46.86
C ILE A 799 15.44 -27.97 -46.82
N GLN A 800 14.68 -27.90 -47.91
CA GLN A 800 13.30 -28.36 -48.00
C GLN A 800 13.07 -29.10 -49.34
N PRO A 801 13.35 -30.41 -49.42
CA PRO A 801 13.29 -31.17 -50.67
C PRO A 801 11.91 -31.25 -51.33
N ASP A 802 10.84 -31.14 -50.54
CA ASP A 802 9.43 -31.15 -50.98
C ASP A 802 8.89 -29.74 -51.32
N TYR A 803 9.76 -28.74 -51.48
CA TYR A 803 9.34 -27.39 -51.84
C TYR A 803 9.12 -27.24 -53.36
N HIS A 804 7.89 -27.51 -53.81
CA HIS A 804 7.53 -27.53 -55.24
C HIS A 804 7.88 -26.24 -56.01
N TYR A 805 7.71 -25.05 -55.42
CA TYR A 805 8.04 -23.80 -56.12
C TYR A 805 9.53 -23.71 -56.52
N ALA A 806 10.45 -24.22 -55.69
CA ALA A 806 11.87 -24.22 -56.05
C ALA A 806 12.16 -25.21 -57.18
N TRP A 807 11.50 -26.37 -57.22
CA TRP A 807 11.60 -27.31 -58.35
C TRP A 807 11.05 -26.71 -59.66
N GLU A 808 9.90 -26.04 -59.61
CA GLU A 808 9.30 -25.35 -60.77
C GLU A 808 10.23 -24.26 -61.30
N ASN A 809 10.71 -23.37 -60.41
CA ASN A 809 11.59 -22.28 -60.80
C ASN A 809 12.95 -22.80 -61.31
N LYS A 810 13.49 -23.86 -60.70
CA LYS A 810 14.70 -24.55 -61.19
C LYS A 810 14.49 -25.12 -62.60
N GLY A 811 13.36 -25.79 -62.85
CA GLY A 811 13.01 -26.31 -64.17
C GLY A 811 12.92 -25.22 -65.23
N ILE A 812 12.35 -24.06 -64.89
CA ILE A 812 12.29 -22.92 -65.81
C ILE A 812 13.68 -22.38 -66.13
N THR A 813 14.53 -22.21 -65.13
CA THR A 813 15.91 -21.73 -65.34
C THR A 813 16.73 -22.71 -66.16
N LEU A 814 16.60 -24.03 -65.91
CA LEU A 814 17.25 -25.07 -66.71
C LEU A 814 16.77 -25.06 -68.18
N LYS A 815 15.47 -24.82 -68.41
CA LYS A 815 14.92 -24.68 -69.76
C LYS A 815 15.54 -23.48 -70.49
N ILE A 816 15.74 -22.36 -69.82
CA ILE A 816 16.38 -21.16 -70.39
C ILE A 816 17.86 -21.43 -70.73
N LEU A 817 18.55 -22.22 -69.90
CA LEU A 817 19.93 -22.67 -70.14
C LEU A 817 20.03 -23.81 -71.17
N GLU A 818 18.95 -24.14 -71.87
CA GLU A 818 18.87 -25.23 -72.86
C GLU A 818 19.17 -26.64 -72.29
N ARG A 819 19.15 -26.81 -70.97
CA ARG A 819 19.33 -28.10 -70.26
C ARG A 819 18.00 -28.83 -70.14
N TYR A 820 17.42 -29.17 -71.29
CA TYR A 820 16.01 -29.57 -71.40
C TYR A 820 15.63 -30.85 -70.62
N GLU A 821 16.46 -31.89 -70.62
CA GLU A 821 16.17 -33.14 -69.88
C GLU A 821 16.21 -32.93 -68.36
N GLU A 822 17.14 -32.10 -67.88
CA GLU A 822 17.20 -31.74 -66.46
C GLU A 822 16.01 -30.86 -66.06
N ALA A 823 15.57 -29.97 -66.95
CA ALA A 823 14.36 -29.16 -66.76
C ALA A 823 13.11 -30.05 -66.63
N ILE A 824 12.97 -31.06 -67.49
CA ILE A 824 11.88 -32.05 -67.43
C ILE A 824 11.91 -32.80 -66.09
N SER A 825 13.08 -33.28 -65.67
CA SER A 825 13.27 -33.96 -64.38
C SER A 825 12.87 -33.06 -63.18
N ALA A 826 13.24 -31.78 -63.22
CA ALA A 826 12.84 -30.81 -62.19
C ALA A 826 11.32 -30.57 -62.17
N PHE A 827 10.66 -30.47 -63.34
CA PHE A 827 9.20 -30.38 -63.40
C PHE A 827 8.52 -31.66 -62.92
N ASP A 828 9.07 -32.83 -63.22
CA ASP A 828 8.56 -34.10 -62.71
C ASP A 828 8.63 -34.18 -61.19
N LYS A 829 9.74 -33.72 -60.59
CA LYS A 829 9.85 -33.61 -59.13
C LYS A 829 8.83 -32.63 -58.55
N ALA A 830 8.61 -31.47 -59.18
CA ALA A 830 7.56 -30.55 -58.76
C ALA A 830 6.16 -31.19 -58.80
N LEU A 831 5.88 -31.98 -59.85
CA LEU A 831 4.60 -32.62 -60.08
C LEU A 831 4.37 -33.88 -59.22
N GLU A 832 5.42 -34.60 -58.83
CA GLU A 832 5.35 -35.65 -57.81
C GLU A 832 4.85 -35.09 -56.48
N ILE A 833 5.32 -33.88 -56.11
CA ILE A 833 4.91 -33.18 -54.89
C ILE A 833 3.51 -32.58 -55.06
N ARG A 834 3.26 -31.89 -56.18
CA ARG A 834 2.00 -31.18 -56.46
C ARG A 834 1.48 -31.52 -57.86
N PRO A 835 0.70 -32.61 -58.01
CA PRO A 835 0.20 -33.05 -59.32
C PRO A 835 -0.72 -32.06 -60.04
N TYR A 836 -1.34 -31.14 -59.30
CA TYR A 836 -2.30 -30.17 -59.81
C TYR A 836 -1.68 -28.80 -60.17
N SER A 837 -0.35 -28.71 -60.35
CA SER A 837 0.29 -27.48 -60.80
C SER A 837 0.18 -27.34 -62.32
N HIS A 838 -0.77 -26.53 -62.80
CA HIS A 838 -0.90 -26.22 -64.23
C HIS A 838 0.38 -25.58 -64.78
N TYR A 839 1.06 -24.75 -63.97
CA TYR A 839 2.27 -24.03 -64.36
C TYR A 839 3.44 -24.99 -64.64
N ALA A 840 3.61 -26.02 -63.81
CA ALA A 840 4.61 -27.06 -64.03
C ALA A 840 4.29 -27.91 -65.27
N TRP A 841 3.03 -28.32 -65.46
CA TRP A 841 2.60 -29.08 -66.64
C TRP A 841 2.77 -28.30 -67.95
N GLU A 842 2.36 -27.03 -67.99
CA GLU A 842 2.52 -26.19 -69.18
C GLU A 842 4.00 -25.98 -69.52
N ASN A 843 4.85 -25.67 -68.53
CA ASN A 843 6.29 -25.50 -68.78
C ASN A 843 6.96 -26.82 -69.21
N LYS A 844 6.59 -27.95 -68.61
CA LYS A 844 7.06 -29.28 -69.05
C LYS A 844 6.64 -29.55 -70.50
N GLY A 845 5.39 -29.28 -70.86
CA GLY A 845 4.87 -29.44 -72.22
C GLY A 845 5.60 -28.56 -73.25
N VAL A 846 5.90 -27.31 -72.90
CA VAL A 846 6.72 -26.43 -73.74
C VAL A 846 8.14 -26.97 -73.92
N THR A 847 8.79 -27.46 -72.85
CA THR A 847 10.13 -28.06 -72.94
C THR A 847 10.14 -29.33 -73.81
N LEU A 848 9.15 -30.21 -73.64
CA LEU A 848 8.99 -31.42 -74.46
C LEU A 848 8.75 -31.12 -75.93
N LYS A 849 8.07 -30.00 -76.23
CA LYS A 849 7.84 -29.53 -77.61
C LYS A 849 9.17 -29.14 -78.28
N ILE A 850 10.08 -28.51 -77.55
CA ILE A 850 11.42 -28.16 -78.07
C ILE A 850 12.23 -29.42 -78.42
N LEU A 851 12.11 -30.47 -77.62
CA LEU A 851 12.71 -31.78 -77.87
C LEU A 851 11.96 -32.65 -78.90
N GLU A 852 10.91 -32.12 -79.52
CA GLU A 852 10.06 -32.82 -80.49
C GLU A 852 9.40 -34.13 -79.97
N ARG A 853 9.23 -34.26 -78.65
CA ARG A 853 8.59 -35.42 -77.99
C ARG A 853 7.06 -35.27 -77.96
N TYR A 854 6.44 -35.19 -79.13
CA TYR A 854 5.05 -34.71 -79.30
C TYR A 854 3.97 -35.54 -78.59
N GLU A 855 4.15 -36.84 -78.39
CA GLU A 855 3.20 -37.67 -77.62
C GLU A 855 3.15 -37.26 -76.14
N GLU A 856 4.31 -36.98 -75.56
CA GLU A 856 4.43 -36.52 -74.19
C GLU A 856 3.97 -35.07 -74.03
N VAL A 857 4.14 -34.23 -75.07
CA VAL A 857 3.57 -32.88 -75.11
C VAL A 857 2.05 -32.94 -74.95
N ILE A 858 1.38 -33.83 -75.68
CA ILE A 858 -0.08 -34.01 -75.59
C ILE A 858 -0.47 -34.41 -74.17
N SER A 859 0.20 -35.41 -73.59
CA SER A 859 -0.04 -35.86 -72.21
C SER A 859 0.13 -34.72 -71.19
N ALA A 860 1.20 -33.93 -71.30
CA ALA A 860 1.46 -32.81 -70.40
C ALA A 860 0.39 -31.70 -70.51
N PHE A 861 -0.02 -31.34 -71.74
CA PHE A 861 -1.07 -30.34 -71.93
C PHE A 861 -2.46 -30.87 -71.59
N ASP A 862 -2.74 -32.17 -71.74
CA ASP A 862 -3.98 -32.77 -71.24
C ASP A 862 -4.09 -32.62 -69.73
N LYS A 863 -3.01 -32.89 -69.00
CA LYS A 863 -2.96 -32.66 -67.55
C LYS A 863 -3.07 -31.18 -67.17
N ALA A 864 -2.42 -30.28 -67.91
CA ALA A 864 -2.61 -28.85 -67.70
C ALA A 864 -4.07 -28.41 -67.90
N LEU A 865 -4.73 -28.93 -68.94
CA LEU A 865 -6.10 -28.59 -69.30
C LEU A 865 -7.16 -29.24 -68.40
N GLU A 866 -6.89 -30.41 -67.81
CA GLU A 866 -7.71 -30.99 -66.72
C GLU A 866 -7.79 -30.00 -65.54
N ILE A 867 -6.69 -29.30 -65.25
CA ILE A 867 -6.61 -28.33 -64.14
C ILE A 867 -7.18 -26.97 -64.55
N ARG A 868 -6.83 -26.47 -65.76
CA ARG A 868 -7.26 -25.17 -66.28
C ARG A 868 -7.82 -25.31 -67.71
N PRO A 869 -9.11 -25.67 -67.84
CA PRO A 869 -9.74 -25.92 -69.15
C PRO A 869 -9.78 -24.70 -70.08
N TYR A 870 -9.72 -23.49 -69.51
CA TYR A 870 -9.86 -22.21 -70.22
C TYR A 870 -8.52 -21.62 -70.70
N SER A 871 -7.45 -22.42 -70.82
CA SER A 871 -6.15 -21.94 -71.33
C SER A 871 -6.09 -22.08 -72.86
N HIS A 872 -6.37 -20.99 -73.60
CA HIS A 872 -6.28 -20.99 -75.07
C HIS A 872 -4.87 -21.35 -75.58
N TYR A 873 -3.83 -20.93 -74.87
CA TYR A 873 -2.44 -21.24 -75.20
C TYR A 873 -2.12 -22.74 -75.05
N ALA A 874 -2.62 -23.40 -74.00
CA ALA A 874 -2.44 -24.83 -73.80
C ALA A 874 -3.16 -25.65 -74.89
N TRP A 875 -4.39 -25.27 -75.25
CA TRP A 875 -5.13 -25.88 -76.37
C TRP A 875 -4.40 -25.71 -77.70
N PHE A 876 -3.86 -24.51 -77.97
CA PHE A 876 -3.05 -24.26 -79.16
C PHE A 876 -1.77 -25.11 -79.21
N CYS A 877 -1.03 -25.19 -78.11
CA CYS A 877 0.19 -26.01 -78.04
C CYS A 877 -0.10 -27.50 -78.23
N LYS A 878 -1.21 -27.99 -77.67
CA LYS A 878 -1.72 -29.35 -77.91
C LYS A 878 -2.08 -29.55 -79.38
N GLY A 879 -2.78 -28.60 -80.00
CA GLY A 879 -3.11 -28.62 -81.43
C GLY A 879 -1.88 -28.74 -82.32
N ASN A 880 -0.81 -27.98 -82.02
CA ASN A 880 0.46 -28.04 -82.75
C ASN A 880 1.15 -29.41 -82.65
N ALA A 881 1.14 -30.03 -81.47
CA ALA A 881 1.69 -31.37 -81.29
C ALA A 881 0.89 -32.43 -82.06
N LEU A 882 -0.44 -32.35 -82.02
CA LEU A 882 -1.35 -33.22 -82.79
C LEU A 882 -1.16 -33.06 -84.30
N LEU A 883 -0.97 -31.83 -84.77
CA LEU A 883 -0.67 -31.53 -86.17
C LEU A 883 0.65 -32.19 -86.62
N ARG A 884 1.71 -32.14 -85.79
CA ARG A 884 3.00 -32.79 -86.08
C ARG A 884 2.89 -34.31 -86.16
N LEU A 885 2.04 -34.92 -85.34
CA LEU A 885 1.73 -36.35 -85.40
C LEU A 885 0.72 -36.73 -86.50
N LYS A 886 0.28 -35.77 -87.33
CA LYS A 886 -0.72 -35.95 -88.39
C LYS A 886 -2.10 -36.43 -87.88
N LEU A 887 -2.41 -36.18 -86.61
CA LEU A 887 -3.71 -36.47 -85.99
C LEU A 887 -4.71 -35.32 -86.25
N TYR A 888 -5.02 -35.11 -87.54
CA TYR A 888 -5.68 -33.88 -88.01
C TYR A 888 -7.04 -33.58 -87.37
N GLN A 889 -7.89 -34.59 -87.15
CA GLN A 889 -9.22 -34.38 -86.53
C GLN A 889 -9.12 -33.91 -85.07
N GLN A 890 -8.16 -34.45 -84.32
CA GLN A 890 -7.93 -34.03 -82.95
C GLN A 890 -7.27 -32.64 -82.89
N ALA A 891 -6.38 -32.34 -83.85
CA ALA A 891 -5.77 -31.02 -83.98
C ALA A 891 -6.82 -29.93 -84.26
N ILE A 892 -7.77 -30.19 -85.16
CA ILE A 892 -8.92 -29.30 -85.45
C ILE A 892 -9.70 -29.01 -84.17
N ALA A 893 -10.12 -30.04 -83.43
CA ALA A 893 -10.87 -29.87 -82.20
C ALA A 893 -10.10 -29.05 -81.14
N ALA A 894 -8.78 -29.23 -81.06
CA ALA A 894 -7.93 -28.45 -80.15
C ALA A 894 -7.83 -26.97 -80.56
N TYR A 895 -7.68 -26.67 -81.85
CA TYR A 895 -7.66 -25.29 -82.34
C TYR A 895 -9.03 -24.60 -82.20
N GLU A 896 -10.13 -25.29 -82.50
CA GLU A 896 -11.48 -24.77 -82.29
C GLU A 896 -11.74 -24.42 -80.82
N LYS A 897 -11.27 -25.24 -79.88
CA LYS A 897 -11.33 -24.94 -78.45
C LYS A 897 -10.47 -23.72 -78.06
N ALA A 898 -9.28 -23.57 -78.64
CA ALA A 898 -8.46 -22.38 -78.42
C ALA A 898 -9.17 -21.10 -78.91
N ILE A 899 -9.84 -21.17 -80.07
CA ILE A 899 -10.58 -20.07 -80.69
C ILE A 899 -11.88 -19.77 -79.92
N GLU A 900 -12.59 -20.79 -79.42
CA GLU A 900 -13.77 -20.61 -78.57
C GLU A 900 -13.44 -19.80 -77.30
N ILE A 901 -12.27 -20.06 -76.70
CA ILE A 901 -11.79 -19.34 -75.51
C ILE A 901 -11.29 -17.95 -75.88
N LYS A 902 -10.55 -17.81 -76.98
CA LYS A 902 -9.99 -16.55 -77.46
C LYS A 902 -10.23 -16.40 -78.98
N PRO A 903 -11.34 -15.75 -79.38
CA PRO A 903 -11.77 -15.67 -80.78
C PRO A 903 -10.81 -14.95 -81.73
N ASP A 904 -9.99 -14.03 -81.22
CA ASP A 904 -8.99 -13.25 -81.98
C ASP A 904 -7.60 -13.91 -82.00
N TYR A 905 -7.47 -15.17 -81.55
CA TYR A 905 -6.19 -15.85 -81.47
C TYR A 905 -5.73 -16.38 -82.84
N TYR A 906 -5.20 -15.44 -83.65
CA TYR A 906 -4.85 -15.65 -85.06
C TYR A 906 -3.92 -16.85 -85.32
N CYS A 907 -2.99 -17.17 -84.40
CA CYS A 907 -2.12 -18.34 -84.57
C CYS A 907 -2.90 -19.66 -84.63
N ALA A 908 -3.96 -19.82 -83.84
CA ALA A 908 -4.79 -21.02 -83.88
C ALA A 908 -5.68 -21.05 -85.12
N ILE A 909 -6.20 -19.90 -85.56
CA ILE A 909 -7.03 -19.78 -86.76
C ILE A 909 -6.19 -20.09 -88.02
N SER A 910 -4.98 -19.54 -88.12
CA SER A 910 -4.06 -19.81 -89.24
C SER A 910 -3.69 -21.30 -89.31
N ASN A 911 -3.31 -21.90 -88.17
CA ASN A 911 -2.98 -23.32 -88.13
C ASN A 911 -4.19 -24.21 -88.40
N LEU A 912 -5.40 -23.81 -88.00
CA LEU A 912 -6.64 -24.49 -88.37
C LEU A 912 -6.84 -24.48 -89.88
N GLY A 913 -6.56 -23.36 -90.55
CA GLY A 913 -6.53 -23.24 -92.01
C GLY A 913 -5.55 -24.23 -92.66
N LEU A 914 -4.32 -24.34 -92.14
CA LEU A 914 -3.32 -25.30 -92.62
C LEU A 914 -3.80 -26.75 -92.50
N VAL A 915 -4.39 -27.12 -91.36
CA VAL A 915 -4.91 -28.48 -91.14
C VAL A 915 -6.08 -28.79 -92.08
N LYS A 916 -7.04 -27.85 -92.21
CA LYS A 916 -8.21 -28.00 -93.09
C LYS A 916 -7.81 -28.14 -94.55
N HIS A 917 -6.81 -27.37 -94.99
CA HIS A 917 -6.23 -27.52 -96.32
C HIS A 917 -5.63 -28.91 -96.53
N GLN A 918 -4.84 -29.40 -95.57
CA GLN A 918 -4.16 -30.69 -95.67
C GLN A 918 -5.14 -31.87 -95.82
N ILE A 919 -6.29 -31.83 -95.14
CA ILE A 919 -7.35 -32.83 -95.25
C ILE A 919 -8.28 -32.64 -96.47
N GLY A 920 -8.09 -31.58 -97.25
CA GLY A 920 -8.83 -31.33 -98.51
C GLY A 920 -10.00 -30.36 -98.40
N ASN A 921 -10.26 -29.76 -97.24
CA ASN A 921 -11.32 -28.76 -97.02
C ASN A 921 -10.82 -27.36 -97.40
N ILE A 922 -10.54 -27.15 -98.68
CA ILE A 922 -9.89 -25.92 -99.17
C ILE A 922 -10.77 -24.68 -98.95
N GLY A 923 -12.10 -24.78 -99.04
CA GLY A 923 -13.01 -23.65 -98.83
C GLY A 923 -12.92 -23.07 -97.41
N GLU A 924 -13.12 -23.93 -96.41
CA GLU A 924 -13.00 -23.52 -95.00
C GLU A 924 -11.56 -23.08 -94.64
N ALA A 925 -10.53 -23.63 -95.30
CA ALA A 925 -9.15 -23.18 -95.09
C ALA A 925 -8.97 -21.71 -95.51
N ILE A 926 -9.53 -21.33 -96.66
CA ILE A 926 -9.52 -19.94 -97.14
C ILE A 926 -10.30 -19.03 -96.19
N GLU A 927 -11.48 -19.46 -95.73
CA GLU A 927 -12.28 -18.69 -94.75
C GLU A 927 -11.49 -18.43 -93.46
N ASN A 928 -10.75 -19.44 -92.95
CA ASN A 928 -9.90 -19.27 -91.77
C ASN A 928 -8.78 -18.26 -92.01
N TRP A 929 -8.07 -18.34 -93.14
CA TRP A 929 -7.02 -17.36 -93.46
C TRP A 929 -7.56 -15.96 -93.74
N GLN A 930 -8.74 -15.83 -94.35
CA GLN A 930 -9.42 -14.54 -94.51
C GLN A 930 -9.77 -13.93 -93.15
N ALA A 931 -10.28 -14.74 -92.21
CA ALA A 931 -10.52 -14.28 -90.85
C ALA A 931 -9.24 -13.81 -90.15
N VAL A 932 -8.07 -14.44 -90.43
CA VAL A 932 -6.78 -13.95 -89.92
C VAL A 932 -6.40 -12.60 -90.55
N ILE A 933 -6.63 -12.40 -91.86
CA ILE A 933 -6.37 -11.13 -92.55
C ILE A 933 -7.25 -10.01 -92.01
N GLU A 934 -8.51 -10.31 -91.64
CA GLU A 934 -9.40 -9.34 -90.99
C GLU A 934 -8.91 -8.93 -89.59
N ILE A 935 -8.19 -9.80 -88.89
CA ILE A 935 -7.59 -9.51 -87.58
C ILE A 935 -6.30 -8.69 -87.75
N ASP A 936 -5.41 -9.13 -88.65
CA ASP A 936 -4.14 -8.47 -88.96
C ASP A 936 -3.72 -8.75 -90.41
N ASP A 937 -3.78 -7.70 -91.23
CA ASP A 937 -3.46 -7.76 -92.66
C ASP A 937 -1.95 -7.74 -92.96
N GLN A 938 -1.10 -7.53 -91.93
CA GLN A 938 0.36 -7.58 -92.07
C GLN A 938 0.91 -9.00 -91.90
N LEU A 939 0.08 -9.99 -91.58
CA LEU A 939 0.50 -11.38 -91.46
C LEU A 939 0.75 -12.00 -92.84
N VAL A 940 1.96 -12.53 -93.02
CA VAL A 940 2.45 -13.03 -94.32
C VAL A 940 1.82 -14.38 -94.69
N GLU A 941 1.71 -15.30 -93.72
CA GLU A 941 1.24 -16.67 -93.93
C GLU A 941 -0.13 -16.76 -94.62
N PRO A 942 -1.19 -16.07 -94.16
CA PRO A 942 -2.53 -16.21 -94.72
C PRO A 942 -2.61 -15.70 -96.16
N HIS A 943 -1.95 -14.57 -96.46
CA HIS A 943 -1.87 -13.99 -97.80
C HIS A 943 -1.15 -14.93 -98.77
N LEU A 944 -0.01 -15.49 -98.34
CA LEU A 944 0.77 -16.41 -99.16
C LEU A 944 0.02 -17.73 -99.38
N ALA A 945 -0.60 -18.30 -98.33
CA ALA A 945 -1.35 -19.55 -98.42
C ALA A 945 -2.53 -19.43 -99.40
N ILE A 946 -3.32 -18.34 -99.33
CA ILE A 946 -4.41 -18.08 -100.28
C ILE A 946 -3.84 -17.84 -101.68
N GLY A 947 -2.77 -17.06 -101.82
CA GLY A 947 -2.11 -16.78 -103.11
C GLY A 947 -1.66 -18.06 -103.82
N VAL A 948 -1.04 -18.98 -103.08
CA VAL A 948 -0.63 -20.32 -103.56
C VAL A 948 -1.81 -21.14 -104.05
N ILE A 949 -2.93 -21.12 -103.31
CA ILE A 949 -4.13 -21.87 -103.68
C ILE A 949 -4.78 -21.29 -104.94
N LEU A 950 -4.93 -19.97 -105.04
CA LEU A 950 -5.53 -19.31 -106.20
C LEU A 950 -4.69 -19.50 -107.45
N TYR A 951 -3.37 -19.44 -107.34
CA TYR A 951 -2.45 -19.72 -108.43
C TYR A 951 -2.65 -21.13 -109.00
N ASN A 952 -2.73 -22.14 -108.13
CA ASN A 952 -2.91 -23.54 -108.54
C ASN A 952 -4.32 -23.86 -109.03
N LYS A 953 -5.34 -23.08 -108.62
CA LYS A 953 -6.71 -23.16 -109.18
C LYS A 953 -6.87 -22.52 -110.56
N GLY A 954 -5.82 -21.86 -111.08
CA GLY A 954 -5.83 -21.20 -112.39
C GLY A 954 -6.12 -19.70 -112.35
N GLU A 955 -6.34 -19.12 -111.17
CA GLU A 955 -6.49 -17.66 -110.98
C GLU A 955 -5.12 -16.99 -110.85
N ILE A 956 -4.27 -17.23 -111.85
CA ILE A 956 -2.83 -16.94 -111.83
C ILE A 956 -2.52 -15.49 -111.44
N LYS A 957 -3.25 -14.51 -111.99
CA LYS A 957 -3.01 -13.08 -111.73
C LYS A 957 -3.28 -12.68 -110.27
N VAL A 958 -4.38 -13.19 -109.71
CA VAL A 958 -4.79 -12.86 -108.33
C VAL A 958 -3.85 -13.57 -107.36
N GLY A 959 -3.55 -14.84 -107.60
CA GLY A 959 -2.60 -15.62 -106.81
C GLY A 959 -1.21 -15.00 -106.74
N LEU A 960 -0.67 -14.54 -107.89
CA LEU A 960 0.62 -13.85 -107.93
C LEU A 960 0.59 -12.51 -107.20
N SER A 961 -0.46 -11.70 -107.38
CA SER A 961 -0.58 -10.41 -106.68
C SER A 961 -0.62 -10.57 -105.16
N MET A 962 -1.33 -11.58 -104.65
CA MET A 962 -1.37 -11.87 -103.22
C MET A 962 -0.02 -12.38 -102.70
N ALA A 963 0.62 -13.30 -103.43
CA ALA A 963 1.94 -13.80 -103.06
C ALA A 963 3.02 -12.70 -103.10
N GLU A 964 2.98 -11.79 -104.08
CA GLU A 964 3.89 -10.62 -104.14
C GLU A 964 3.68 -9.70 -102.94
N THR A 965 2.43 -9.49 -102.52
CA THR A 965 2.11 -8.66 -101.36
C THR A 965 2.66 -9.29 -100.08
N ALA A 966 2.44 -10.60 -99.90
CA ALA A 966 2.96 -11.36 -98.77
C ALA A 966 4.50 -11.35 -98.71
N LEU A 967 5.16 -11.67 -99.84
CA LEU A 967 6.63 -11.77 -99.89
C LEU A 967 7.34 -10.40 -99.84
N LYS A 968 6.63 -9.29 -100.07
CA LYS A 968 7.16 -7.94 -99.79
C LYS A 968 7.22 -7.64 -98.29
N LEU A 969 6.31 -8.23 -97.50
CA LEU A 969 6.29 -8.07 -96.04
C LEU A 969 7.41 -8.88 -95.40
N ASP A 970 7.56 -10.15 -95.79
CA ASP A 970 8.66 -11.01 -95.34
C ASP A 970 9.06 -12.01 -96.43
N LYS A 971 10.26 -11.79 -96.98
CA LYS A 971 10.82 -12.61 -98.06
C LYS A 971 11.23 -14.01 -97.59
N SER A 972 11.40 -14.26 -96.29
CA SER A 972 11.79 -15.58 -95.76
C SER A 972 10.74 -16.66 -96.03
N TRP A 973 9.47 -16.26 -96.18
CA TRP A 973 8.36 -17.12 -96.59
C TRP A 973 8.46 -17.60 -98.05
N GLY A 974 9.43 -17.08 -98.82
CA GLY A 974 9.79 -17.58 -100.14
C GLY A 974 10.67 -18.84 -100.12
N ASP A 975 11.15 -19.28 -98.95
CA ASP A 975 11.94 -20.51 -98.78
C ASP A 975 11.06 -21.71 -98.39
N LEU A 976 11.07 -22.76 -99.20
CA LEU A 976 10.33 -24.00 -98.93
C LEU A 976 10.72 -24.67 -97.60
N GLN A 977 11.98 -24.54 -97.15
CA GLN A 977 12.40 -25.07 -95.85
C GLN A 977 11.78 -24.27 -94.69
N PHE A 978 11.62 -22.97 -94.87
CA PHE A 978 10.94 -22.11 -93.91
C PHE A 978 9.45 -22.46 -93.82
N LEU A 979 8.77 -22.57 -94.96
CA LEU A 979 7.35 -22.97 -95.02
C LEU A 979 7.10 -24.33 -94.36
N LYS A 980 8.02 -25.30 -94.57
CA LYS A 980 7.95 -26.61 -93.92
C LYS A 980 8.06 -26.52 -92.39
N LYS A 981 8.89 -25.61 -91.87
CA LYS A 981 8.98 -25.33 -90.42
C LYS A 981 7.72 -24.64 -89.89
N ALA A 982 7.07 -23.81 -90.70
CA ALA A 982 5.78 -23.16 -90.42
C ALA A 982 4.55 -24.10 -90.54
N PHE A 983 4.75 -25.42 -90.49
CA PHE A 983 3.68 -26.43 -90.53
C PHE A 983 2.90 -26.51 -91.86
N TRP A 984 3.43 -25.98 -92.96
CA TRP A 984 2.82 -26.18 -94.27
C TRP A 984 2.87 -27.66 -94.65
N GLY A 985 1.70 -28.22 -94.93
CA GLY A 985 1.58 -29.63 -95.29
C GLY A 985 2.14 -29.92 -96.69
N ASP A 986 2.51 -31.18 -96.94
CA ASP A 986 3.15 -31.62 -98.19
C ASP A 986 2.41 -31.16 -99.46
N LYS A 987 1.07 -31.09 -99.43
CA LYS A 987 0.24 -30.60 -100.55
C LYS A 987 0.43 -29.11 -100.79
N LEU A 988 0.37 -28.31 -99.72
CA LEU A 988 0.51 -26.86 -99.80
C LEU A 988 1.94 -26.47 -100.18
N LEU A 989 2.95 -27.21 -99.70
CA LEU A 989 4.36 -27.03 -100.08
C LEU A 989 4.59 -27.33 -101.57
N ALA A 990 4.06 -28.44 -102.09
CA ALA A 990 4.16 -28.77 -103.52
C ALA A 990 3.46 -27.73 -104.40
N ASP A 991 2.36 -27.16 -103.93
CA ASP A 991 1.66 -26.08 -104.61
C ASP A 991 2.40 -24.74 -104.49
N ALA A 992 3.07 -24.48 -103.37
CA ALA A 992 3.92 -23.32 -103.16
C ALA A 992 5.14 -23.35 -104.06
N GLU A 993 5.79 -24.51 -104.22
CA GLU A 993 6.94 -24.70 -105.09
C GLU A 993 6.64 -24.24 -106.53
N LYS A 994 5.48 -24.62 -107.07
CA LYS A 994 5.05 -24.17 -108.41
C LYS A 994 4.86 -22.66 -108.53
N LEU A 995 4.36 -22.01 -107.47
CA LEU A 995 4.19 -20.55 -107.45
C LEU A 995 5.56 -19.86 -107.34
N LEU A 996 6.42 -20.34 -106.44
CA LEU A 996 7.76 -19.81 -106.19
C LEU A 996 8.69 -19.99 -107.41
N GLU A 997 8.41 -20.97 -108.27
CA GLU A 997 9.13 -21.14 -109.53
C GLU A 997 8.79 -20.10 -110.61
N ASN A 998 7.69 -19.35 -110.44
CA ASN A 998 7.25 -18.34 -111.39
C ASN A 998 8.32 -17.24 -111.56
N PRO A 999 8.63 -16.80 -112.80
CA PRO A 999 9.64 -15.77 -113.05
C PRO A 999 9.41 -14.47 -112.28
N GLN A 1000 8.15 -14.04 -112.07
CA GLN A 1000 7.85 -12.80 -111.34
C GLN A 1000 8.23 -12.90 -109.87
N ILE A 1001 7.91 -14.03 -109.23
CA ILE A 1001 8.24 -14.29 -107.83
C ILE A 1001 9.74 -14.52 -107.65
N LYS A 1002 10.40 -15.24 -108.58
CA LYS A 1002 11.86 -15.40 -108.59
C LYS A 1002 12.59 -14.07 -108.67
N ILE A 1003 12.12 -13.14 -109.50
CA ILE A 1003 12.67 -11.78 -109.58
C ILE A 1003 12.52 -11.06 -108.25
N LEU A 1004 11.31 -11.07 -107.66
CA LEU A 1004 11.03 -10.42 -106.37
C LEU A 1004 11.95 -10.93 -105.24
N LEU A 1005 12.19 -12.24 -105.17
CA LEU A 1005 13.07 -12.85 -104.16
C LEU A 1005 14.56 -12.57 -104.44
N SER A 1006 14.95 -12.40 -105.72
CA SER A 1006 16.34 -12.14 -106.14
C SER A 1006 16.80 -10.67 -106.00
N GLN A 1007 15.88 -9.70 -105.98
CA GLN A 1007 16.19 -8.26 -105.92
C GLN A 1007 16.98 -7.83 -104.67
N THR A 1008 17.10 -8.71 -103.67
CA THR A 1008 17.79 -8.45 -102.41
C THR A 1008 19.29 -8.75 -102.41
N VAL A 1009 19.81 -9.54 -103.36
CA VAL A 1009 21.28 -9.76 -103.42
C VAL A 1009 22.03 -8.46 -103.75
N GLU A 1010 21.38 -7.50 -104.43
CA GLU A 1010 21.94 -6.18 -104.72
C GLU A 1010 21.62 -5.14 -103.63
N GLU A 1011 20.46 -5.20 -102.98
CA GLU A 1011 20.09 -4.25 -101.93
C GLU A 1011 20.79 -4.54 -100.58
N GLU A 1012 21.03 -5.80 -100.20
CA GLU A 1012 21.79 -6.17 -99.00
C GLU A 1012 23.30 -5.86 -99.16
N ARG A 1013 23.87 -6.07 -100.35
CA ARG A 1013 25.24 -5.63 -100.67
C ARG A 1013 25.42 -4.11 -100.54
N SER A 1014 24.40 -3.33 -100.91
CA SER A 1014 24.44 -1.87 -100.79
C SER A 1014 24.32 -1.36 -99.34
N LYS A 1015 23.79 -2.19 -98.43
CA LYS A 1015 23.70 -1.88 -96.99
C LYS A 1015 24.95 -2.33 -96.23
N GLU A 1016 25.58 -3.44 -96.61
CA GLU A 1016 26.86 -3.87 -96.03
C GLU A 1016 28.02 -2.92 -96.40
N GLU A 1017 28.10 -2.41 -97.63
CA GLU A 1017 29.14 -1.43 -98.03
C GLU A 1017 28.98 -0.04 -97.36
N LYS A 1018 27.85 0.24 -96.70
CA LYS A 1018 27.65 1.46 -95.90
C LYS A 1018 27.94 1.31 -94.41
N ILE A 1019 28.17 0.09 -93.92
CA ILE A 1019 28.43 -0.17 -92.49
C ILE A 1019 29.95 -0.33 -92.21
N ASP A 1020 30.77 -0.63 -93.23
CA ASP A 1020 32.24 -0.69 -93.09
C ASP A 1020 32.95 0.69 -93.04
N GLY A 1021 32.19 1.80 -93.01
CA GLY A 1021 32.72 3.16 -92.92
C GLY A 1021 32.75 3.77 -91.51
N ASP A 1022 32.16 3.11 -90.50
CA ASP A 1022 32.01 3.68 -89.15
C ASP A 1022 32.36 2.67 -88.04
N SER A 1023 33.50 1.99 -88.19
CA SER A 1023 34.12 1.21 -87.12
C SER A 1023 34.96 2.11 -86.21
N ASN A 1024 34.32 2.81 -85.27
CA ASN A 1024 34.95 3.25 -84.02
C ASN A 1024 33.92 3.84 -83.04
N SER A 1025 33.38 3.03 -82.14
CA SER A 1025 33.41 3.27 -80.68
C SER A 1025 32.33 2.47 -79.92
N ASN A 1026 32.80 1.85 -78.83
CA ASN A 1026 32.11 1.53 -77.58
C ASN A 1026 31.22 0.28 -77.49
N GLN A 1027 31.85 -0.75 -76.91
CA GLN A 1027 31.27 -1.74 -76.02
C GLN A 1027 30.69 -1.07 -74.76
N LEU A 1028 29.44 -1.38 -74.42
CA LEU A 1028 28.92 -1.68 -73.07
C LEU A 1028 27.48 -2.17 -73.17
#